data_AF-A0A2V8RE68-F1
#
_entry.id   AF-A0A2V8RE68-F1
#
_cell.length_a   1.000
_cell.length_b   1.000
_cell.length_c   1.000
_cell.angle_alpha   90.00
_cell.angle_beta   90.00
_cell.angle_gamma   90.00
#
_symmetry.space_group_name_H-M   'P 1'
#
loop_
_entity.id
_entity.type
_entity.pdbx_description
1 polymer ?
#
loop_
_entity_poly.entity_id
_entity_poly.type
_entity_poly.pdbx_seq_one_letter_code
_entity_poly.pdbx_strand_id
1 'polypeptide(L)'
;MFSLSLDALAAKAKNSGEFTARLQAVLAEVESADGQIILFVDQLHQFVGTYAAPIATDAIRAALGRNRLRIVGATTSIAYAEYIASDASISGFFQPVQVSDGVNGADSTDAQKTDNEGNDNGDSNDRQFKGGKLSPDLREMIQNAGSRNRVSLILQADDLSKLGKFLKTNGVRVDASYPQLGAVKIEAPIGVLEKLAANGNTRYLSLNRRVQSLGHITATTGADLARRVTTTSTVTSSLGVPTTTTTTTVLDGTGIGVAILDSGMDTGHKAFLGKNDQSRIVFSQDYTGENRIDDPYGHGTHVASIAVGNGRIAEGAYTGVAPNANILNLRVLNSQGVGSISGILAALDWVLSNRTAYNIRVVNMSLGTAAVDSYNNDPICRAVRRLVNVGVVVVAAAGNNGKNSAGQKVYGQIHCPGNEPSALTVGAANTYGTNARNDDTIATFSSRGPTRSFWTDAAGVKHYDNLMKPDLVAPGNKIVDAESDHNLLVTQHPQLDMGVSSVDNRREMQLSGTSMSTPVVAGAAAMLLQANPTLTPNMVKALMMYTAQPLKNFNTFEQGAGELNVEGAMRVARLVRKDFGSSKPIGATLLTTQVPPVPVTTIAGNTFSWSKGIILGQHFAKGPSLITKYQPVYALGVIVSDGVVLSNGIIVSDGIVVSDGIIVSDGIIVSDGIIVSDEGIIVSDGIIVSDGTTISDGALFCNMGIIVSDSDGIIVSDGIIVSDSDGIIVSDSDGIIVSDAYVLAQAAMLGGDLGGDCPVVVDNGVDYIDD
;
A
#
# COMPACT_ATOMS: atom_id res chain seq x y z
N MET A 1 -31.18 10.70 2.47
CA MET A 1 -31.48 10.48 1.04
C MET A 1 -31.25 9.01 0.77
N PHE A 2 -32.24 8.31 0.19
CA PHE A 2 -32.18 6.86 -0.05
C PHE A 2 -32.33 6.59 -1.55
N SER A 3 -31.62 5.60 -2.09
CA SER A 3 -31.72 5.27 -3.51
C SER A 3 -32.82 4.24 -3.76
N LEU A 4 -33.73 4.53 -4.69
CA LEU A 4 -34.61 3.52 -5.28
C LEU A 4 -33.88 2.86 -6.46
N SER A 5 -33.74 1.54 -6.43
CA SER A 5 -33.13 0.75 -7.49
C SER A 5 -34.18 -0.21 -8.08
N LEU A 6 -34.25 -0.27 -9.41
CA LEU A 6 -35.18 -1.16 -10.10
C LEU A 6 -34.80 -2.63 -9.85
N ASP A 7 -33.50 -2.92 -9.94
CA ASP A 7 -32.94 -4.24 -9.65
C ASP A 7 -33.27 -4.70 -8.22
N ALA A 8 -33.19 -3.80 -7.23
CA ALA A 8 -33.52 -4.14 -5.84
C ALA A 8 -35.02 -4.46 -5.63
N LEU A 9 -35.91 -3.75 -6.33
CA LEU A 9 -37.36 -4.02 -6.29
C LEU A 9 -37.73 -5.31 -7.03
N ALA A 10 -37.09 -5.55 -8.18
CA ALA A 10 -37.28 -6.74 -9.02
C ALA A 10 -36.60 -8.01 -8.46
N ALA A 11 -35.55 -7.87 -7.64
CA ALA A 11 -34.81 -8.99 -7.06
C ALA A 11 -35.75 -9.94 -6.29
N LYS A 12 -35.87 -11.19 -6.77
CA LYS A 12 -36.76 -12.21 -6.21
C LYS A 12 -38.27 -11.86 -6.28
N ALA A 13 -38.70 -10.94 -7.14
CA ALA A 13 -40.12 -10.76 -7.45
C ALA A 13 -40.50 -11.78 -8.55
N LYS A 14 -41.55 -12.59 -8.31
CA LYS A 14 -41.97 -13.66 -9.22
C LYS A 14 -42.97 -13.20 -10.29
N ASN A 15 -43.61 -12.06 -10.08
CA ASN A 15 -44.59 -11.48 -10.99
C ASN A 15 -44.66 -9.94 -10.80
N SER A 16 -45.32 -9.25 -11.73
CA SER A 16 -45.51 -7.80 -11.71
C SER A 16 -46.34 -7.28 -10.52
N GLY A 17 -47.18 -8.12 -9.93
CA GLY A 17 -47.95 -7.80 -8.71
C GLY A 17 -47.05 -7.70 -7.47
N GLU A 18 -46.13 -8.64 -7.28
CA GLU A 18 -45.14 -8.59 -6.18
C GLU A 18 -44.21 -7.38 -6.31
N PHE A 19 -43.76 -7.05 -7.53
CA PHE A 19 -42.98 -5.84 -7.79
C PHE A 19 -43.77 -4.57 -7.43
N THR A 20 -45.03 -4.49 -7.87
CA THR A 20 -45.93 -3.36 -7.57
C THR A 20 -46.15 -3.19 -6.07
N ALA A 21 -46.44 -4.28 -5.35
CA ALA A 21 -46.67 -4.25 -3.91
C ALA A 21 -45.44 -3.76 -3.13
N ARG A 22 -44.24 -4.14 -3.55
CA ARG A 22 -42.98 -3.65 -2.97
C ARG A 22 -42.76 -2.16 -3.24
N LEU A 23 -42.99 -1.70 -4.47
CA LEU A 23 -42.88 -0.28 -4.81
C LEU A 23 -43.88 0.55 -3.99
N GLN A 24 -45.13 0.09 -3.86
CA GLN A 24 -46.15 0.75 -3.04
C GLN A 24 -45.78 0.76 -1.54
N ALA A 25 -45.21 -0.32 -1.00
CA ALA A 25 -44.74 -0.37 0.38
C ALA A 25 -43.62 0.65 0.65
N VAL A 26 -42.62 0.73 -0.23
CA VAL A 26 -41.54 1.72 -0.12
C VAL A 26 -42.08 3.15 -0.23
N LEU A 27 -43.00 3.43 -1.16
CA LEU A 27 -43.61 4.75 -1.28
C LEU A 27 -44.44 5.12 -0.04
N ALA A 28 -45.18 4.17 0.55
CA ALA A 28 -45.94 4.40 1.79
C ALA A 28 -45.02 4.67 2.99
N GLU A 29 -43.89 3.98 3.10
CA GLU A 29 -42.88 4.23 4.13
C GLU A 29 -42.28 5.65 3.97
N VAL A 30 -41.93 6.04 2.75
CA VAL A 30 -41.42 7.40 2.45
C VAL A 30 -42.48 8.49 2.73
N GLU A 31 -43.75 8.26 2.39
CA GLU A 31 -44.87 9.16 2.73
C GLU A 31 -45.08 9.28 4.25
N SER A 32 -44.87 8.19 5.01
CA SER A 32 -44.99 8.19 6.48
C SER A 32 -43.91 9.02 7.17
N ALA A 33 -42.77 9.24 6.51
CA ALA A 33 -41.65 10.05 7.01
C ALA A 33 -41.80 11.56 6.76
N ASP A 34 -42.99 12.02 6.31
CA ASP A 34 -43.41 13.42 6.21
C ASP A 34 -42.38 14.37 5.55
N GLY A 35 -41.79 13.94 4.44
CA GLY A 35 -40.82 14.73 3.67
C GLY A 35 -39.41 14.83 4.28
N GLN A 36 -39.11 14.10 5.37
CA GLN A 36 -37.73 13.94 5.87
C GLN A 36 -36.90 13.01 4.97
N ILE A 37 -37.54 12.08 4.26
CA ILE A 37 -36.89 11.22 3.28
C ILE A 37 -36.97 11.87 1.89
N ILE A 38 -35.79 12.05 1.27
CA ILE A 38 -35.64 12.33 -0.16
C ILE A 38 -35.24 11.03 -0.84
N LEU A 39 -36.00 10.62 -1.85
CA LEU A 39 -35.75 9.43 -2.66
C LEU A 39 -34.94 9.81 -3.91
N PHE A 40 -33.78 9.22 -4.09
CA PHE A 40 -32.95 9.36 -5.29
C PHE A 40 -33.26 8.22 -6.26
N VAL A 41 -33.43 8.52 -7.55
CA VAL A 41 -33.76 7.52 -8.58
C VAL A 41 -32.87 7.71 -9.80
N ASP A 42 -31.87 6.84 -9.96
CA ASP A 42 -30.78 7.02 -10.93
C ASP A 42 -31.23 6.92 -12.41
N GLN A 43 -32.33 6.19 -12.67
CA GLN A 43 -32.93 6.03 -13.99
C GLN A 43 -34.43 6.34 -13.91
N LEU A 44 -34.77 7.60 -13.67
CA LEU A 44 -36.14 8.06 -13.39
C LEU A 44 -37.15 7.62 -14.46
N HIS A 45 -36.77 7.63 -15.74
CA HIS A 45 -37.62 7.23 -16.87
C HIS A 45 -38.09 5.76 -16.85
N GLN A 46 -37.47 4.90 -16.03
CA GLN A 46 -37.91 3.51 -15.84
C GLN A 46 -39.04 3.36 -14.81
N PHE A 47 -39.24 4.39 -13.98
CA PHE A 47 -40.21 4.41 -12.89
C PHE A 47 -41.42 5.30 -13.18
N VAL A 48 -41.24 6.34 -13.98
CA VAL A 48 -42.27 7.31 -14.35
C VAL A 48 -42.19 7.70 -15.82
N GLY A 49 -43.34 8.02 -16.40
CA GLY A 49 -43.48 8.42 -17.80
C GLY A 49 -43.92 7.29 -18.72
N THR A 50 -43.88 7.53 -20.03
CA THR A 50 -44.43 6.63 -21.06
C THR A 50 -43.66 5.33 -21.28
N TYR A 51 -42.39 5.27 -20.83
CA TYR A 51 -41.55 4.07 -20.87
C TYR A 51 -41.77 3.14 -19.66
N ALA A 52 -42.23 3.69 -18.54
CA ALA A 52 -42.44 2.95 -17.31
C ALA A 52 -43.77 2.16 -17.34
N ALA A 53 -43.87 1.11 -16.52
CA ALA A 53 -45.12 0.38 -16.37
C ALA A 53 -46.23 1.32 -15.83
N PRO A 54 -47.43 1.39 -16.45
CA PRO A 54 -48.45 2.37 -16.06
C PRO A 54 -48.80 2.38 -14.57
N ILE A 55 -48.79 1.20 -13.95
CA ILE A 55 -49.06 1.00 -12.52
C ILE A 55 -47.97 1.64 -11.62
N ALA A 56 -46.71 1.66 -12.06
CA ALA A 56 -45.61 2.33 -11.35
C ALA A 56 -45.70 3.85 -11.50
N THR A 57 -45.95 4.33 -12.72
CA THR A 57 -46.21 5.75 -13.02
C THR A 57 -47.39 6.26 -12.19
N ASP A 58 -48.50 5.52 -12.12
CA ASP A 58 -49.68 5.87 -11.34
C ASP A 58 -49.42 5.90 -9.82
N ALA A 59 -48.66 4.94 -9.29
CA ALA A 59 -48.31 4.92 -7.87
C ALA A 59 -47.46 6.14 -7.46
N ILE A 60 -46.45 6.48 -8.27
CA ILE A 60 -45.58 7.64 -8.01
C ILE A 60 -46.34 8.96 -8.25
N ARG A 61 -47.16 9.05 -9.31
CA ARG A 61 -48.04 10.20 -9.59
C ARG A 61 -49.02 10.46 -8.45
N ALA A 62 -49.63 9.42 -7.89
CA ALA A 62 -50.51 9.54 -6.73
C ALA A 62 -49.76 10.03 -5.48
N ALA A 63 -48.54 9.56 -5.25
CA ALA A 63 -47.71 10.00 -4.11
C ALA A 63 -47.22 11.45 -4.24
N LEU A 64 -46.81 11.87 -5.45
CA LEU A 64 -46.45 13.25 -5.77
C LEU A 64 -47.66 14.19 -5.66
N GLY A 65 -48.83 13.77 -6.18
CA GLY A 65 -50.08 14.53 -6.10
C GLY A 65 -50.59 14.78 -4.67
N ARG A 66 -50.20 13.94 -3.70
CA ARG A 66 -50.46 14.16 -2.26
C ARG A 66 -49.47 15.11 -1.59
N ASN A 67 -48.43 15.55 -2.30
CA ASN A 67 -47.40 16.50 -1.85
C ASN A 67 -46.59 16.04 -0.62
N ARG A 68 -46.43 14.72 -0.41
CA ARG A 68 -45.67 14.12 0.71
C ARG A 68 -44.41 13.35 0.27
N LEU A 69 -44.21 13.16 -1.03
CA LEU A 69 -43.04 12.52 -1.61
C LEU A 69 -42.04 13.56 -2.13
N ARG A 70 -40.77 13.49 -1.69
CA ARG A 70 -39.65 14.27 -2.27
C ARG A 70 -38.75 13.34 -3.06
N ILE A 71 -38.65 13.59 -4.37
CA ILE A 71 -37.90 12.76 -5.31
C ILE A 71 -36.84 13.60 -6.04
N VAL A 72 -35.65 13.02 -6.24
CA VAL A 72 -34.59 13.56 -7.11
C VAL A 72 -34.23 12.46 -8.08
N GLY A 73 -34.60 12.61 -9.35
CA GLY A 73 -34.28 11.64 -10.38
C GLY A 73 -33.12 12.08 -11.25
N ALA A 74 -32.26 11.13 -11.64
CA ALA A 74 -31.35 11.28 -12.76
C ALA A 74 -31.93 10.57 -14.00
N THR A 75 -31.62 11.13 -15.17
CA THR A 75 -31.95 10.59 -16.50
C THR A 75 -31.21 11.41 -17.55
N THR A 76 -31.03 10.88 -18.76
CA THR A 76 -30.49 11.68 -19.87
C THR A 76 -31.49 12.74 -20.33
N SER A 77 -31.00 13.81 -20.95
CA SER A 77 -31.83 14.89 -21.51
C SER A 77 -32.82 14.36 -22.56
N ILE A 78 -32.39 13.43 -23.40
CA ILE A 78 -33.21 12.75 -24.41
C ILE A 78 -34.32 11.93 -23.73
N ALA A 79 -33.98 11.04 -22.79
CA ALA A 79 -34.97 10.21 -22.12
C ALA A 79 -35.94 11.01 -21.24
N TYR A 80 -35.52 12.16 -20.69
CA TYR A 80 -36.44 13.10 -20.04
C TYR A 80 -37.45 13.67 -21.04
N ALA A 81 -36.98 14.18 -22.19
CA ALA A 81 -37.84 14.79 -23.20
C ALA A 81 -38.82 13.76 -23.80
N GLU A 82 -38.33 12.57 -24.14
CA GLU A 82 -39.09 11.52 -24.82
C GLU A 82 -40.12 10.82 -23.92
N TYR A 83 -39.78 10.56 -22.64
CA TYR A 83 -40.60 9.71 -21.77
C TYR A 83 -41.27 10.44 -20.60
N ILE A 84 -40.71 11.54 -20.09
CA ILE A 84 -41.22 12.24 -18.89
C ILE A 84 -41.91 13.55 -19.27
N ALA A 85 -41.29 14.38 -20.11
CA ALA A 85 -41.86 15.65 -20.57
C ALA A 85 -43.03 15.46 -21.55
N SER A 86 -43.02 14.37 -22.32
CA SER A 86 -44.11 13.99 -23.23
C SER A 86 -45.39 13.54 -22.49
N ASP A 87 -45.26 13.05 -21.24
CA ASP A 87 -46.38 12.62 -20.43
C ASP A 87 -47.01 13.81 -19.69
N ALA A 88 -48.11 14.33 -20.25
CA ALA A 88 -48.89 15.41 -19.65
C ALA A 88 -49.47 15.06 -18.24
N SER A 89 -49.51 13.79 -17.84
CA SER A 89 -50.02 13.37 -16.53
C SER A 89 -48.98 13.50 -15.40
N ILE A 90 -47.68 13.57 -15.74
CA ILE A 90 -46.61 13.61 -14.73
C ILE A 90 -45.52 14.67 -14.95
N SER A 91 -45.36 15.20 -16.17
CA SER A 91 -44.39 16.25 -16.50
C SER A 91 -44.47 17.47 -15.57
N GLY A 92 -45.69 17.87 -15.17
CA GLY A 92 -45.92 18.98 -14.23
C GLY A 92 -45.38 18.79 -12.81
N PHE A 93 -44.96 17.59 -12.42
CA PHE A 93 -44.35 17.32 -11.10
C PHE A 93 -42.81 17.35 -11.11
N PHE A 94 -42.17 17.41 -12.28
CA PHE A 94 -40.71 17.35 -12.42
C PHE A 94 -40.15 18.63 -13.04
N GLN A 95 -39.27 19.32 -12.30
CA GLN A 95 -38.47 20.41 -12.83
C GLN A 95 -37.12 19.85 -13.31
N PRO A 96 -36.76 19.97 -14.60
CA PRO A 96 -35.48 19.50 -15.09
C PRO A 96 -34.35 20.43 -14.64
N VAL A 97 -33.29 19.86 -14.06
CA VAL A 97 -32.06 20.58 -13.69
C VAL A 97 -30.92 20.05 -14.53
N GLN A 98 -30.49 20.82 -15.53
CA GLN A 98 -29.39 20.43 -16.42
C GLN A 98 -28.04 20.64 -15.71
N VAL A 99 -27.35 19.54 -15.43
CA VAL A 99 -25.95 19.57 -14.97
C VAL A 99 -25.07 19.68 -16.21
N SER A 100 -24.42 20.83 -16.40
CA SER A 100 -23.49 21.02 -17.52
C SER A 100 -22.11 20.52 -17.14
N ASP A 101 -21.77 19.31 -17.57
CA ASP A 101 -20.40 18.80 -17.50
C ASP A 101 -19.47 19.69 -18.34
N GLY A 102 -18.39 20.15 -17.71
CA GLY A 102 -17.46 21.13 -18.28
C GLY A 102 -16.47 20.54 -19.28
N VAL A 103 -16.93 19.82 -20.30
CA VAL A 103 -16.10 19.25 -21.38
C VAL A 103 -16.69 19.64 -22.74
N ASN A 104 -15.98 20.48 -23.50
CA ASN A 104 -16.40 20.90 -24.84
C ASN A 104 -15.97 19.88 -25.90
N GLY A 105 -16.83 19.57 -26.87
CA GLY A 105 -16.42 18.93 -28.12
C GLY A 105 -17.56 18.44 -29.04
N ALA A 106 -17.69 19.10 -30.20
CA ALA A 106 -18.41 18.71 -31.44
C ALA A 106 -19.83 19.29 -31.71
N ASP A 107 -20.03 19.69 -32.96
CA ASP A 107 -21.17 20.41 -33.54
C ASP A 107 -22.40 19.54 -33.87
N SER A 108 -23.61 20.12 -33.77
CA SER A 108 -24.53 20.25 -34.93
C SER A 108 -25.80 21.09 -34.61
N THR A 109 -25.88 22.27 -35.24
CA THR A 109 -27.06 22.97 -35.81
C THR A 109 -28.51 22.74 -35.32
N ASP A 110 -29.21 23.87 -35.11
CA ASP A 110 -30.67 24.12 -35.30
C ASP A 110 -31.71 23.43 -34.37
N ALA A 111 -32.83 24.06 -33.97
CA ALA A 111 -33.29 25.45 -34.15
C ALA A 111 -34.40 25.86 -33.13
N GLN A 112 -34.47 27.17 -32.88
CA GLN A 112 -35.66 28.02 -32.60
C GLN A 112 -36.70 27.69 -31.50
N LYS A 113 -36.83 28.71 -30.60
CA LYS A 113 -38.05 29.36 -30.07
C LYS A 113 -38.78 28.67 -28.89
N THR A 114 -39.41 29.39 -27.94
CA THR A 114 -39.92 30.79 -27.90
C THR A 114 -39.58 31.52 -26.59
N ASP A 115 -39.34 32.84 -26.66
CA ASP A 115 -40.09 33.96 -26.02
C ASP A 115 -40.71 33.69 -24.62
N ASN A 116 -40.63 34.55 -23.59
CA ASN A 116 -40.23 35.97 -23.45
C ASN A 116 -39.77 36.19 -21.97
N GLU A 117 -39.30 37.33 -21.44
CA GLU A 117 -39.18 38.74 -21.88
C GLU A 117 -38.04 39.44 -21.09
N GLY A 118 -37.68 40.71 -21.38
CA GLY A 118 -36.80 41.51 -20.49
C GLY A 118 -35.73 42.38 -21.17
N ASN A 119 -36.17 43.32 -22.02
CA ASN A 119 -35.33 44.24 -22.79
C ASN A 119 -34.41 45.15 -21.95
N ASP A 120 -33.09 45.11 -22.18
CA ASP A 120 -32.28 46.35 -22.22
C ASP A 120 -31.05 46.20 -23.14
N ASN A 121 -30.57 47.31 -23.71
CA ASN A 121 -29.63 47.35 -24.85
C ASN A 121 -28.19 47.69 -24.42
N GLY A 122 -27.18 47.04 -25.02
CA GLY A 122 -25.81 47.58 -25.00
C GLY A 122 -24.67 46.55 -25.01
N ASP A 123 -24.23 46.19 -26.22
CA ASP A 123 -22.88 45.81 -26.70
C ASP A 123 -21.76 45.29 -25.74
N SER A 124 -20.90 44.43 -26.33
CA SER A 124 -19.58 43.95 -25.89
C SER A 124 -19.45 42.77 -24.88
N ASN A 125 -19.15 41.58 -25.44
CA ASN A 125 -18.09 40.63 -25.02
C ASN A 125 -17.76 40.42 -23.52
N ASP A 126 -18.74 40.28 -22.63
CA ASP A 126 -18.49 39.86 -21.25
C ASP A 126 -19.07 38.46 -20.96
N ARG A 127 -18.21 37.43 -20.92
CA ARG A 127 -18.61 36.08 -20.47
C ARG A 127 -18.88 36.14 -18.97
N GLN A 128 -20.15 36.27 -18.59
CA GLN A 128 -20.57 36.40 -17.19
C GLN A 128 -19.85 35.43 -16.25
N PHE A 129 -19.26 35.99 -15.21
CA PHE A 129 -18.53 35.26 -14.19
C PHE A 129 -19.46 34.26 -13.47
N LYS A 130 -19.10 32.97 -13.46
CA LYS A 130 -19.91 31.92 -12.82
C LYS A 130 -19.65 31.86 -11.31
N GLY A 131 -20.67 32.18 -10.52
CA GLY A 131 -20.67 32.02 -9.05
C GLY A 131 -20.28 33.28 -8.27
N GLY A 132 -20.12 33.13 -6.95
CA GLY A 132 -19.83 34.26 -6.05
C GLY A 132 -18.40 34.81 -6.17
N LYS A 133 -18.25 36.13 -5.98
CA LYS A 133 -17.01 36.92 -6.19
C LYS A 133 -15.80 36.58 -5.27
N LEU A 134 -15.96 35.69 -4.30
CA LEU A 134 -14.90 35.18 -3.42
C LEU A 134 -14.55 33.74 -3.80
N SER A 135 -13.28 33.37 -3.81
CA SER A 135 -12.88 31.96 -3.98
C SER A 135 -13.25 31.08 -2.76
N PRO A 136 -13.47 29.76 -2.92
CA PRO A 136 -13.99 28.91 -1.85
C PRO A 136 -13.10 28.88 -0.60
N ASP A 137 -11.79 28.69 -0.81
CA ASP A 137 -10.72 28.78 0.20
C ASP A 137 -10.72 30.12 0.95
N LEU A 138 -11.04 31.21 0.27
CA LEU A 138 -11.12 32.54 0.90
C LEU A 138 -12.37 32.70 1.77
N ARG A 139 -13.50 32.08 1.40
CA ARG A 139 -14.72 32.07 2.23
C ARG A 139 -14.52 31.26 3.50
N GLU A 140 -13.90 30.09 3.38
CA GLU A 140 -13.53 29.25 4.53
C GLU A 140 -12.55 29.97 5.47
N MET A 141 -11.56 30.69 4.91
CA MET A 141 -10.65 31.52 5.70
C MET A 141 -11.36 32.66 6.44
N ILE A 142 -12.37 33.30 5.84
CA ILE A 142 -13.19 34.33 6.51
C ILE A 142 -13.99 33.73 7.67
N GLN A 143 -14.53 32.52 7.50
CA GLN A 143 -15.29 31.83 8.55
C GLN A 143 -14.42 31.40 9.74
N ASN A 144 -13.17 31.03 9.49
CA ASN A 144 -12.28 30.45 10.51
C ASN A 144 -11.30 31.44 11.18
N ALA A 145 -11.18 32.68 10.70
CA ALA A 145 -10.12 33.60 11.15
C ALA A 145 -10.58 34.74 12.09
N GLY A 146 -9.79 34.97 13.15
CA GLY A 146 -9.92 36.18 13.97
C GLY A 146 -9.55 37.46 13.21
N SER A 147 -10.24 38.56 13.51
CA SER A 147 -10.31 39.79 12.69
C SER A 147 -9.02 40.60 12.48
N ARG A 148 -7.86 40.16 12.99
CA ARG A 148 -6.60 40.93 12.98
C ARG A 148 -5.54 40.48 11.97
N ASN A 149 -5.75 39.38 11.25
CA ASN A 149 -4.78 38.93 10.25
C ASN A 149 -4.96 39.64 8.89
N ARG A 150 -3.85 39.93 8.21
CA ARG A 150 -3.81 40.39 6.81
C ARG A 150 -3.45 39.21 5.90
N VAL A 151 -3.97 39.21 4.68
CA VAL A 151 -3.85 38.10 3.72
C VAL A 151 -3.43 38.64 2.35
N SER A 152 -2.54 37.93 1.66
CA SER A 152 -2.10 38.25 0.29
C SER A 152 -3.05 37.63 -0.74
N LEU A 153 -3.52 38.44 -1.68
CA LEU A 153 -4.65 38.13 -2.56
C LEU A 153 -4.37 38.61 -3.98
N ILE A 154 -5.06 38.00 -4.95
CA ILE A 154 -5.24 38.53 -6.30
C ILE A 154 -6.67 39.05 -6.41
N LEU A 155 -6.80 40.35 -6.69
CA LEU A 155 -8.05 41.04 -6.96
C LEU A 155 -8.16 41.27 -8.47
N GLN A 156 -9.26 40.81 -9.07
CA GLN A 156 -9.57 41.03 -10.48
C GLN A 156 -10.69 42.08 -10.62
N ALA A 157 -10.59 42.93 -11.64
CA ALA A 157 -11.51 44.02 -11.97
C ALA A 157 -11.28 44.49 -13.41
N ASP A 158 -12.36 44.86 -14.12
CA ASP A 158 -12.26 45.40 -15.49
C ASP A 158 -11.54 46.76 -15.52
N ASP A 159 -11.73 47.54 -14.46
CA ASP A 159 -11.13 48.86 -14.29
C ASP A 159 -10.58 49.02 -12.87
N LEU A 160 -9.29 48.71 -12.73
CA LEU A 160 -8.53 48.84 -11.49
C LEU A 160 -8.45 50.30 -10.99
N SER A 161 -8.63 51.30 -11.85
CA SER A 161 -8.53 52.72 -11.44
C SER A 161 -9.66 53.12 -10.49
N LYS A 162 -10.88 52.60 -10.72
CA LYS A 162 -12.07 52.84 -9.90
C LYS A 162 -11.95 52.28 -8.47
N LEU A 163 -11.10 51.28 -8.26
CA LEU A 163 -10.87 50.67 -6.94
C LEU A 163 -9.83 51.42 -6.10
N GLY A 164 -8.97 52.26 -6.70
CA GLY A 164 -7.83 52.89 -6.01
C GLY A 164 -8.19 53.71 -4.77
N LYS A 165 -9.33 54.42 -4.77
CA LYS A 165 -9.82 55.16 -3.59
C LYS A 165 -10.34 54.22 -2.50
N PHE A 166 -11.10 53.19 -2.89
CA PHE A 166 -11.67 52.21 -1.97
C PHE A 166 -10.61 51.39 -1.24
N LEU A 167 -9.57 50.95 -1.95
CA LEU A 167 -8.45 50.18 -1.39
C LEU A 167 -7.70 50.99 -0.31
N LYS A 168 -7.39 52.27 -0.60
CA LYS A 168 -6.75 53.18 0.37
C LYS A 168 -7.61 53.41 1.61
N THR A 169 -8.90 53.69 1.46
CA THR A 169 -9.82 53.94 2.59
C THR A 169 -9.97 52.72 3.52
N ASN A 170 -9.91 51.49 2.98
CA ASN A 170 -10.07 50.27 3.78
C ASN A 170 -8.72 49.63 4.20
N GLY A 171 -7.61 50.38 4.17
CA GLY A 171 -6.32 49.88 4.67
C GLY A 171 -5.76 48.70 3.87
N VAL A 172 -6.10 48.58 2.59
CA VAL A 172 -5.57 47.55 1.68
C VAL A 172 -4.26 48.07 1.06
N ARG A 173 -3.18 47.29 1.17
CA ARG A 173 -1.93 47.59 0.47
C ARG A 173 -1.99 46.99 -0.94
N VAL A 174 -1.57 47.75 -1.95
CA VAL A 174 -1.32 47.23 -3.30
C VAL A 174 0.17 46.90 -3.39
N ASP A 175 0.49 45.66 -3.70
CA ASP A 175 1.88 45.18 -3.78
C ASP A 175 2.40 45.15 -5.23
N ALA A 176 1.54 44.81 -6.20
CA ALA A 176 1.86 44.79 -7.64
C ALA A 176 0.58 44.92 -8.48
N SER A 177 0.67 45.45 -9.70
CA SER A 177 -0.47 45.64 -10.61
C SER A 177 -0.21 45.04 -11.99
N TYR A 178 -1.23 44.41 -12.56
CA TYR A 178 -1.21 43.70 -13.85
C TYR A 178 -2.34 44.24 -14.75
N PRO A 179 -2.24 45.49 -15.24
CA PRO A 179 -3.36 46.18 -15.90
C PRO A 179 -3.86 45.48 -17.17
N GLN A 180 -2.95 44.85 -17.94
CA GLN A 180 -3.29 44.08 -19.14
C GLN A 180 -4.08 42.79 -18.84
N LEU A 181 -4.13 42.36 -17.58
CA LEU A 181 -4.84 41.17 -17.12
C LEU A 181 -6.05 41.51 -16.21
N GLY A 182 -6.38 42.80 -16.06
CA GLY A 182 -7.41 43.26 -15.14
C GLY A 182 -7.17 42.82 -13.69
N ALA A 183 -5.92 42.64 -13.27
CA ALA A 183 -5.59 42.04 -11.96
C ALA A 183 -4.60 42.88 -11.14
N VAL A 184 -4.69 42.80 -9.81
CA VAL A 184 -3.81 43.47 -8.86
C VAL A 184 -3.52 42.56 -7.67
N LYS A 185 -2.24 42.44 -7.31
CA LYS A 185 -1.81 41.77 -6.07
C LYS A 185 -1.96 42.74 -4.91
N ILE A 186 -2.71 42.34 -3.89
CA ILE A 186 -2.99 43.15 -2.70
C ILE A 186 -2.70 42.39 -1.41
N GLU A 187 -2.57 43.14 -0.33
CA GLU A 187 -2.57 42.63 1.03
C GLU A 187 -3.65 43.36 1.85
N ALA A 188 -4.67 42.63 2.28
CA ALA A 188 -5.87 43.18 2.91
C ALA A 188 -6.16 42.53 4.28
N PRO A 189 -6.71 43.26 5.26
CA PRO A 189 -7.27 42.66 6.48
C PRO A 189 -8.48 41.76 6.16
N ILE A 190 -8.64 40.64 6.86
CA ILE A 190 -9.73 39.68 6.59
C ILE A 190 -11.13 40.33 6.71
N GLY A 191 -11.33 41.23 7.68
CA GLY A 191 -12.60 41.97 7.85
C GLY A 191 -12.96 42.98 6.73
N VAL A 192 -12.10 43.12 5.70
CA VAL A 192 -12.34 43.97 4.53
C VAL A 192 -12.79 43.16 3.30
N LEU A 193 -12.57 41.83 3.30
CA LEU A 193 -12.71 41.00 2.10
C LEU A 193 -14.13 40.92 1.57
N GLU A 194 -15.13 40.81 2.46
CA GLU A 194 -16.55 40.83 2.07
C GLU A 194 -16.95 42.19 1.46
N LYS A 195 -16.48 43.29 2.06
CA LYS A 195 -16.71 44.66 1.52
C LYS A 195 -16.02 44.86 0.17
N LEU A 196 -14.85 44.27 -0.01
CA LEU A 196 -14.11 44.32 -1.27
C LEU A 196 -14.80 43.48 -2.36
N ALA A 197 -15.33 42.30 -2.02
CA ALA A 197 -16.12 41.47 -2.93
C ALA A 197 -17.48 42.11 -3.27
N ALA A 198 -18.13 42.77 -2.32
CA ALA A 198 -19.38 43.50 -2.53
C ALA A 198 -19.22 44.77 -3.39
N ASN A 199 -17.99 45.24 -3.65
CA ASN A 199 -17.76 46.38 -4.53
C ASN A 199 -18.17 46.05 -5.97
N GLY A 200 -18.93 46.95 -6.61
CA GLY A 200 -19.38 46.78 -8.00
C GLY A 200 -18.24 46.57 -9.00
N ASN A 201 -17.09 47.21 -8.77
CA ASN A 201 -15.91 47.13 -9.66
C ASN A 201 -15.04 45.89 -9.42
N THR A 202 -15.23 45.16 -8.31
CA THR A 202 -14.51 43.90 -8.07
C THR A 202 -15.17 42.79 -8.89
N ARG A 203 -14.41 42.12 -9.76
CA ARG A 203 -14.87 40.93 -10.49
C ARG A 203 -14.68 39.66 -9.66
N TYR A 204 -13.47 39.43 -9.16
CA TYR A 204 -13.17 38.26 -8.35
C TYR A 204 -12.04 38.53 -7.36
N LEU A 205 -12.03 37.79 -6.26
CA LEU A 205 -11.00 37.86 -5.24
C LEU A 205 -10.59 36.44 -4.82
N SER A 206 -9.31 36.11 -5.00
CA SER A 206 -8.72 34.85 -4.58
C SER A 206 -7.46 35.05 -3.75
N LEU A 207 -7.05 34.01 -3.02
CA LEU A 207 -5.71 33.98 -2.43
C LEU A 207 -4.62 34.15 -3.50
N ASN A 208 -3.54 34.82 -3.15
CA ASN A 208 -2.30 34.84 -3.93
C ASN A 208 -1.57 33.50 -3.71
N ARG A 209 -2.06 32.46 -4.40
CA ARG A 209 -1.55 31.10 -4.29
C ARG A 209 -0.12 31.05 -4.84
N ARG A 210 0.79 30.40 -4.11
CA ARG A 210 2.14 30.13 -4.63
C ARG A 210 2.02 29.12 -5.77
N VAL A 211 2.61 29.44 -6.92
CA VAL A 211 2.97 28.40 -7.89
C VAL A 211 4.17 27.68 -7.31
N GLN A 212 4.02 26.38 -7.06
CA GLN A 212 5.09 25.49 -6.61
C GLN A 212 5.24 24.38 -7.65
N SER A 213 6.45 23.84 -7.78
CA SER A 213 6.61 22.55 -8.47
C SER A 213 5.83 21.50 -7.69
N LEU A 214 5.06 20.68 -8.41
CA LEU A 214 4.28 19.59 -7.84
C LEU A 214 5.12 18.31 -7.96
N GLY A 215 5.24 17.52 -6.89
CA GLY A 215 5.93 16.21 -6.94
C GLY A 215 7.13 16.02 -6.01
N HIS A 216 7.26 16.77 -4.91
CA HIS A 216 8.36 16.62 -3.95
C HIS A 216 8.26 15.35 -3.06
N ILE A 217 8.39 14.17 -3.67
CA ILE A 217 8.26 12.85 -3.02
C ILE A 217 9.14 12.70 -1.76
N THR A 218 10.34 13.25 -1.73
CA THR A 218 11.25 13.18 -0.57
C THR A 218 10.81 14.05 0.59
N ALA A 219 10.13 15.17 0.31
CA ALA A 219 9.60 16.07 1.33
C ALA A 219 8.32 15.48 1.95
N THR A 220 7.35 15.06 1.13
CA THR A 220 6.06 14.49 1.60
C THR A 220 6.25 13.18 2.37
N THR A 221 7.25 12.37 2.04
CA THR A 221 7.53 11.11 2.77
C THR A 221 8.42 11.27 3.99
N GLY A 222 8.99 12.47 4.21
CA GLY A 222 9.98 12.72 5.26
C GLY A 222 11.39 12.15 4.98
N ALA A 223 11.66 11.68 3.76
CA ALA A 223 12.99 11.19 3.38
C ALA A 223 14.07 12.26 3.54
N ASP A 224 13.77 13.53 3.25
CA ASP A 224 14.73 14.63 3.45
C ASP A 224 15.09 14.87 4.93
N LEU A 225 14.17 14.57 5.85
CA LEU A 225 14.44 14.60 7.29
C LEU A 225 15.31 13.41 7.73
N ALA A 226 15.12 12.24 7.11
CA ALA A 226 15.90 11.03 7.35
C ALA A 226 17.33 11.09 6.75
N ARG A 227 17.52 11.88 5.69
CA ARG A 227 18.70 11.88 4.81
C ARG A 227 19.98 12.46 5.44
N ARG A 228 19.90 13.23 6.53
CA ARG A 228 21.07 13.76 7.25
C ARG A 228 21.07 13.35 8.72
N VAL A 229 22.04 12.52 9.09
CA VAL A 229 22.23 12.02 10.45
C VAL A 229 23.46 12.66 11.07
N THR A 230 23.24 13.63 11.95
CA THR A 230 24.29 14.18 12.81
C THR A 230 24.44 13.32 14.06
N THR A 231 25.64 12.79 14.30
CA THR A 231 25.98 12.03 15.51
C THR A 231 27.12 12.74 16.23
N THR A 232 26.88 13.13 17.49
CA THR A 232 27.87 13.76 18.35
C THR A 232 28.39 12.72 19.34
N SER A 233 29.70 12.45 19.32
CA SER A 233 30.37 11.57 20.26
C SER A 233 31.36 12.38 21.09
N THR A 234 31.29 12.26 22.41
CA THR A 234 32.26 12.87 23.33
C THR A 234 33.15 11.77 23.89
N VAL A 235 34.43 11.79 23.52
CA VAL A 235 35.44 10.84 24.00
C VAL A 235 36.36 11.56 24.97
N THR A 236 36.40 11.14 26.24
CA THR A 236 37.43 11.60 27.17
C THR A 236 38.76 10.94 26.83
N SER A 237 39.76 11.76 26.53
CA SER A 237 41.14 11.31 26.38
C SER A 237 41.68 10.69 27.67
N SER A 238 42.79 9.95 27.57
CA SER A 238 43.53 9.41 28.72
C SER A 238 44.04 10.49 29.70
N LEU A 239 44.01 11.76 29.30
CA LEU A 239 44.33 12.93 30.13
C LEU A 239 43.09 13.60 30.74
N GLY A 240 41.91 12.97 30.64
CA GLY A 240 40.65 13.49 31.18
C GLY A 240 40.01 14.63 30.38
N VAL A 241 40.61 15.08 29.28
CA VAL A 241 40.06 16.13 28.41
C VAL A 241 38.95 15.52 27.53
N PRO A 242 37.68 16.00 27.60
CA PRO A 242 36.61 15.56 26.73
C PRO A 242 36.75 16.18 25.33
N THR A 243 36.85 15.33 24.32
CA THR A 243 36.89 15.73 22.91
C THR A 243 35.56 15.39 22.26
N THR A 244 34.81 16.41 21.84
CA THR A 244 33.51 16.25 21.18
C THR A 244 33.69 16.25 19.67
N THR A 245 33.40 15.13 19.01
CA THR A 245 33.41 14.99 17.56
C THR A 245 31.99 14.88 17.03
N THR A 246 31.63 15.76 16.09
CA THR A 246 30.33 15.75 15.41
C THR A 246 30.49 15.24 13.99
N THR A 247 29.95 14.06 13.69
CA THR A 247 30.01 13.45 12.35
C THR A 247 28.62 13.46 11.72
N THR A 248 28.51 14.01 10.52
CA THR A 248 27.27 14.00 9.73
C THR A 248 27.34 12.94 8.64
N THR A 249 26.57 11.86 8.79
CA THR A 249 26.41 10.82 7.78
C THR A 249 25.21 11.15 6.89
N VAL A 250 25.36 10.98 5.58
CA VAL A 250 24.26 11.13 4.61
C VAL A 250 23.67 9.75 4.30
N LEU A 251 22.35 9.65 4.36
CA LEU A 251 21.58 8.45 4.04
C LEU A 251 20.79 8.69 2.76
N ASP A 252 21.23 8.07 1.67
CA ASP A 252 20.86 8.35 0.29
C ASP A 252 20.90 7.10 -0.61
N GLY A 253 20.99 5.92 0.00
CA GLY A 253 21.12 4.63 -0.68
C GLY A 253 22.54 4.23 -1.07
N THR A 254 23.57 5.04 -0.78
CA THR A 254 24.97 4.76 -1.17
C THR A 254 25.37 3.31 -0.83
N GLY A 255 25.82 2.58 -1.85
CA GLY A 255 26.32 1.20 -1.73
C GLY A 255 25.26 0.11 -1.81
N ILE A 256 23.96 0.45 -1.85
CA ILE A 256 22.86 -0.52 -2.01
C ILE A 256 22.52 -0.68 -3.50
N GLY A 257 22.41 -1.92 -3.96
CA GLY A 257 21.86 -2.26 -5.27
C GLY A 257 20.33 -2.33 -5.23
N VAL A 258 19.69 -1.57 -6.11
CA VAL A 258 18.24 -1.55 -6.35
C VAL A 258 17.99 -2.07 -7.77
N ALA A 259 17.35 -3.23 -7.88
CA ALA A 259 16.94 -3.80 -9.15
C ALA A 259 15.54 -3.29 -9.54
N ILE A 260 15.43 -2.73 -10.74
CA ILE A 260 14.17 -2.26 -11.32
C ILE A 260 13.75 -3.28 -12.39
N LEU A 261 12.64 -3.98 -12.16
CA LEU A 261 12.04 -4.90 -13.13
C LEU A 261 10.88 -4.19 -13.82
N ASP A 262 11.12 -3.69 -15.03
CA ASP A 262 10.19 -2.81 -15.73
C ASP A 262 10.43 -2.79 -17.26
N SER A 263 10.09 -1.70 -17.97
CA SER A 263 10.28 -1.52 -19.42
C SER A 263 11.69 -1.06 -19.83
N GLY A 264 12.72 -1.31 -19.03
CA GLY A 264 14.07 -0.83 -19.32
C GLY A 264 14.34 0.55 -18.72
N MET A 265 15.37 1.25 -19.22
CA MET A 265 15.74 2.57 -18.72
C MET A 265 16.46 3.40 -19.79
N ASP A 266 16.16 4.70 -19.92
CA ASP A 266 17.03 5.62 -20.66
C ASP A 266 18.39 5.74 -19.94
N THR A 267 19.34 4.92 -20.36
CA THR A 267 20.71 4.90 -19.83
C THR A 267 21.48 6.21 -20.05
N GLY A 268 21.01 7.09 -20.94
CA GLY A 268 21.58 8.41 -21.19
C GLY A 268 21.01 9.52 -20.30
N HIS A 269 19.90 9.28 -19.58
CA HIS A 269 19.23 10.31 -18.79
C HIS A 269 20.07 10.80 -17.61
N LYS A 270 20.15 12.13 -17.43
CA LYS A 270 21.04 12.73 -16.44
C LYS A 270 20.63 12.44 -14.99
N ALA A 271 19.40 11.98 -14.73
CA ALA A 271 18.95 11.56 -13.40
C ALA A 271 19.73 10.33 -12.86
N PHE A 272 20.28 9.48 -13.74
CA PHE A 272 20.99 8.25 -13.34
C PHE A 272 22.50 8.40 -13.16
N LEU A 273 23.04 9.59 -13.38
CA LEU A 273 24.47 9.88 -13.17
C LEU A 273 24.83 9.94 -11.68
N GLY A 274 26.06 9.57 -11.36
CA GLY A 274 26.70 9.73 -10.06
C GLY A 274 27.53 11.02 -9.98
N LYS A 275 28.24 11.20 -8.86
CA LYS A 275 28.97 12.46 -8.55
C LYS A 275 29.95 12.91 -9.63
N ASN A 276 30.61 11.97 -10.33
CA ASN A 276 31.63 12.23 -11.35
C ASN A 276 31.10 12.02 -12.79
N ASP A 277 29.79 12.18 -13.02
CA ASP A 277 29.11 11.95 -14.31
C ASP A 277 29.24 10.52 -14.88
N GLN A 278 29.70 9.58 -14.06
CA GLN A 278 29.61 8.14 -14.34
C GLN A 278 28.18 7.66 -14.12
N SER A 279 27.70 6.71 -14.94
CA SER A 279 26.39 6.10 -14.74
C SER A 279 26.34 5.30 -13.44
N ARG A 280 25.24 5.38 -12.70
CA ARG A 280 24.93 4.47 -11.57
C ARG A 280 24.20 3.20 -12.01
N ILE A 281 23.89 3.07 -13.30
CA ILE A 281 23.38 1.83 -13.89
C ILE A 281 24.57 0.88 -14.01
N VAL A 282 24.72 -0.01 -13.02
CA VAL A 282 25.85 -0.94 -12.91
C VAL A 282 25.65 -2.22 -13.70
N PHE A 283 24.40 -2.51 -14.09
CA PHE A 283 24.03 -3.67 -14.90
C PHE A 283 22.74 -3.39 -15.67
N SER A 284 22.66 -3.88 -16.91
CA SER A 284 21.46 -3.83 -17.76
C SER A 284 21.28 -5.16 -18.49
N GLN A 285 20.08 -5.74 -18.49
CA GLN A 285 19.76 -6.96 -19.23
C GLN A 285 18.31 -6.95 -19.72
N ASP A 286 18.10 -7.49 -20.92
CA ASP A 286 16.78 -7.72 -21.50
C ASP A 286 16.32 -9.17 -21.33
N TYR A 287 15.05 -9.33 -20.96
CA TYR A 287 14.33 -10.61 -20.87
C TYR A 287 13.07 -10.64 -21.75
N THR A 288 12.85 -9.61 -22.57
CA THR A 288 11.73 -9.50 -23.51
C THR A 288 11.99 -10.18 -24.86
N GLY A 289 13.27 -10.36 -25.21
CA GLY A 289 13.71 -10.92 -26.50
C GLY A 289 13.88 -9.87 -27.60
N GLU A 290 13.67 -8.58 -27.30
CA GLU A 290 13.92 -7.47 -28.24
C GLU A 290 15.42 -7.10 -28.33
N ASN A 291 16.26 -7.64 -27.43
CA ASN A 291 17.71 -7.45 -27.35
C ASN A 291 18.13 -5.97 -27.19
N ARG A 292 17.39 -5.23 -26.37
CA ARG A 292 17.60 -3.79 -26.13
C ARG A 292 17.47 -3.45 -24.64
N ILE A 293 18.19 -2.42 -24.17
CA ILE A 293 18.24 -2.05 -22.74
C ILE A 293 17.69 -0.65 -22.44
N ASP A 294 17.40 0.12 -23.48
CA ASP A 294 16.72 1.41 -23.43
C ASP A 294 15.21 1.25 -23.16
N ASP A 295 14.51 2.37 -22.96
CA ASP A 295 13.10 2.40 -22.56
C ASP A 295 12.20 3.08 -23.60
N PRO A 296 11.88 2.41 -24.72
CA PRO A 296 10.94 2.92 -25.72
C PRO A 296 9.49 3.03 -25.22
N TYR A 297 9.15 2.46 -24.05
CA TYR A 297 7.81 2.59 -23.46
C TYR A 297 7.69 3.83 -22.56
N GLY A 298 8.72 4.11 -21.76
CA GLY A 298 8.88 5.30 -20.90
C GLY A 298 8.61 5.08 -19.41
N HIS A 299 8.00 3.96 -19.05
CA HIS A 299 7.56 3.69 -17.68
C HIS A 299 8.73 3.36 -16.74
N GLY A 300 9.65 2.49 -17.16
CA GLY A 300 10.79 2.04 -16.35
C GLY A 300 11.76 3.16 -15.98
N THR A 301 11.95 4.13 -16.87
CA THR A 301 12.75 5.35 -16.63
C THR A 301 12.14 6.21 -15.53
N HIS A 302 10.84 6.48 -15.63
CA HIS A 302 10.10 7.25 -14.62
C HIS A 302 10.09 6.53 -13.26
N VAL A 303 9.81 5.22 -13.25
CA VAL A 303 9.85 4.36 -12.05
C VAL A 303 11.22 4.38 -11.38
N ALA A 304 12.29 4.23 -12.16
CA ALA A 304 13.65 4.24 -11.64
C ALA A 304 14.01 5.59 -11.02
N SER A 305 13.65 6.70 -11.66
CA SER A 305 14.02 8.02 -11.14
C SER A 305 13.28 8.38 -9.84
N ILE A 306 12.04 7.92 -9.64
CA ILE A 306 11.35 8.04 -8.33
C ILE A 306 12.13 7.32 -7.21
N ALA A 307 12.65 6.12 -7.49
CA ALA A 307 13.42 5.36 -6.50
C ALA A 307 14.80 5.98 -6.25
N VAL A 308 15.52 6.34 -7.31
CA VAL A 308 16.97 6.56 -7.27
C VAL A 308 17.48 7.76 -8.07
N GLY A 309 16.62 8.63 -8.60
CA GLY A 309 16.99 9.83 -9.38
C GLY A 309 17.82 10.84 -8.57
N ASN A 310 18.90 11.35 -9.15
CA ASN A 310 19.94 12.10 -8.42
C ASN A 310 19.59 13.56 -8.07
N GLY A 311 18.44 14.08 -8.47
CA GLY A 311 18.04 15.47 -8.20
C GLY A 311 18.81 16.55 -8.98
N ARG A 312 19.48 16.21 -10.09
CA ARG A 312 20.19 17.21 -10.92
C ARG A 312 19.30 17.97 -11.91
N ILE A 313 18.04 17.55 -12.06
CA ILE A 313 17.03 18.24 -12.88
C ILE A 313 16.18 19.15 -11.98
N ALA A 314 15.69 20.25 -12.54
CA ALA A 314 14.82 21.23 -11.87
C ALA A 314 15.27 21.63 -10.45
N GLU A 315 16.57 21.90 -10.26
CA GLU A 315 17.17 22.29 -8.97
C GLU A 315 16.89 21.31 -7.80
N GLY A 316 16.65 20.03 -8.10
CA GLY A 316 16.35 18.99 -7.11
C GLY A 316 14.87 18.82 -6.79
N ALA A 317 13.96 19.48 -7.52
CA ALA A 317 12.52 19.34 -7.33
C ALA A 317 12.03 17.89 -7.41
N TYR A 318 12.62 17.11 -8.33
CA TYR A 318 12.33 15.70 -8.61
C TYR A 318 13.53 14.83 -8.19
N THR A 319 13.89 14.88 -6.91
CA THR A 319 14.93 14.01 -6.35
C THR A 319 14.31 12.69 -5.92
N GLY A 320 14.87 11.57 -6.38
CA GLY A 320 14.47 10.24 -5.94
C GLY A 320 14.72 10.00 -4.45
N VAL A 321 14.12 8.96 -3.88
CA VAL A 321 14.25 8.67 -2.45
C VAL A 321 15.68 8.24 -2.07
N ALA A 322 16.33 7.40 -2.88
CA ALA A 322 17.71 6.91 -2.70
C ALA A 322 18.66 7.36 -3.83
N PRO A 323 19.01 8.66 -3.92
CA PRO A 323 19.65 9.27 -5.08
C PRO A 323 21.10 8.83 -5.37
N ASN A 324 21.73 8.06 -4.48
CA ASN A 324 23.09 7.50 -4.66
C ASN A 324 23.11 5.95 -4.59
N ALA A 325 21.97 5.27 -4.65
CA ALA A 325 21.93 3.82 -4.84
C ALA A 325 22.45 3.41 -6.23
N ASN A 326 22.97 2.19 -6.31
CA ASN A 326 23.35 1.52 -7.56
C ASN A 326 22.09 0.94 -8.22
N ILE A 327 22.01 1.04 -9.55
CA ILE A 327 20.82 0.73 -10.32
C ILE A 327 21.08 -0.51 -11.17
N LEU A 328 20.18 -1.49 -11.11
CA LEU A 328 20.17 -2.63 -12.01
C LEU A 328 18.91 -2.58 -12.88
N ASN A 329 19.10 -2.42 -14.18
CA ASN A 329 18.06 -2.28 -15.18
C ASN A 329 17.70 -3.66 -15.75
N LEU A 330 16.61 -4.26 -15.27
CA LEU A 330 16.16 -5.58 -15.71
C LEU A 330 14.87 -5.43 -16.53
N ARG A 331 15.01 -5.35 -17.84
CA ARG A 331 13.89 -5.13 -18.75
C ARG A 331 13.08 -6.42 -18.93
N VAL A 332 11.83 -6.38 -18.46
CA VAL A 332 10.88 -7.51 -18.51
C VAL A 332 9.55 -7.15 -19.18
N LEU A 333 9.30 -5.86 -19.42
CA LEU A 333 8.20 -5.36 -20.26
C LEU A 333 8.76 -4.90 -21.60
N ASN A 334 8.11 -5.28 -22.71
CA ASN A 334 8.54 -4.99 -24.07
C ASN A 334 8.30 -3.52 -24.47
N SER A 335 8.49 -3.18 -25.76
CA SER A 335 8.37 -1.80 -26.25
C SER A 335 6.95 -1.21 -26.15
N GLN A 336 5.97 -2.04 -25.81
CA GLN A 336 4.55 -1.73 -25.67
C GLN A 336 4.06 -1.88 -24.22
N GLY A 337 4.97 -2.06 -23.25
CA GLY A 337 4.64 -2.24 -21.83
C GLY A 337 4.13 -3.64 -21.47
N VAL A 338 4.25 -4.63 -22.37
CA VAL A 338 3.75 -6.00 -22.17
C VAL A 338 4.89 -6.93 -21.78
N GLY A 339 4.75 -7.64 -20.65
CA GLY A 339 5.70 -8.64 -20.17
C GLY A 339 5.19 -10.07 -20.25
N SER A 340 6.09 -11.03 -20.05
CA SER A 340 5.77 -12.44 -19.90
C SER A 340 6.16 -12.95 -18.51
N ILE A 341 5.44 -13.95 -18.00
CA ILE A 341 5.77 -14.59 -16.71
C ILE A 341 7.20 -15.19 -16.77
N SER A 342 7.57 -15.84 -17.88
CA SER A 342 8.91 -16.39 -18.08
C SER A 342 10.02 -15.33 -18.05
N GLY A 343 9.80 -14.17 -18.68
CA GLY A 343 10.75 -13.04 -18.63
C GLY A 343 10.93 -12.48 -17.22
N ILE A 344 9.84 -12.35 -16.46
CA ILE A 344 9.89 -11.94 -15.04
C ILE A 344 10.65 -12.97 -14.21
N LEU A 345 10.36 -14.26 -14.36
CA LEU A 345 11.03 -15.33 -13.63
C LEU A 345 12.53 -15.39 -13.94
N ALA A 346 12.93 -15.25 -15.21
CA ALA A 346 14.33 -15.23 -15.61
C ALA A 346 15.09 -14.03 -14.98
N ALA A 347 14.45 -12.86 -14.89
CA ALA A 347 15.03 -11.71 -14.20
C ALA A 347 15.17 -11.93 -12.69
N LEU A 348 14.16 -12.52 -12.04
CA LEU A 348 14.21 -12.82 -10.59
C LEU A 348 15.24 -13.91 -10.27
N ASP A 349 15.40 -14.92 -11.12
CA ASP A 349 16.43 -15.96 -11.03
C ASP A 349 17.85 -15.38 -11.17
N TRP A 350 18.05 -14.50 -12.16
CA TRP A 350 19.30 -13.76 -12.30
C TRP A 350 19.62 -12.93 -11.04
N VAL A 351 18.62 -12.26 -10.45
CA VAL A 351 18.81 -11.53 -9.18
C VAL A 351 19.19 -12.48 -8.05
N LEU A 352 18.56 -13.64 -7.91
CA LEU A 352 18.92 -14.64 -6.89
C LEU A 352 20.40 -15.02 -7.00
N SER A 353 20.89 -15.31 -8.22
CA SER A 353 22.29 -15.68 -8.47
C SER A 353 23.27 -14.51 -8.27
N ASN A 354 22.90 -13.29 -8.63
CA ASN A 354 23.83 -12.14 -8.70
C ASN A 354 23.72 -11.16 -7.52
N ARG A 355 22.78 -11.35 -6.58
CA ARG A 355 22.53 -10.44 -5.45
C ARG A 355 23.79 -10.06 -4.66
N THR A 356 24.69 -11.01 -4.42
CA THR A 356 25.92 -10.77 -3.64
C THR A 356 26.92 -9.92 -4.43
N ALA A 357 27.06 -10.16 -5.73
CA ALA A 357 28.03 -9.49 -6.59
C ALA A 357 27.74 -7.99 -6.76
N TYR A 358 26.46 -7.61 -6.87
CA TYR A 358 26.02 -6.22 -7.04
C TYR A 358 25.43 -5.59 -5.76
N ASN A 359 25.51 -6.30 -4.62
CA ASN A 359 24.83 -5.97 -3.35
C ASN A 359 23.34 -5.60 -3.56
N ILE A 360 22.62 -6.41 -4.34
CA ILE A 360 21.19 -6.23 -4.58
C ILE A 360 20.46 -6.54 -3.27
N ARG A 361 19.91 -5.50 -2.64
CA ARG A 361 19.12 -5.65 -1.40
C ARG A 361 17.67 -5.22 -1.58
N VAL A 362 17.32 -4.57 -2.69
CA VAL A 362 15.95 -4.16 -3.01
C VAL A 362 15.61 -4.52 -4.45
N VAL A 363 14.42 -5.06 -4.67
CA VAL A 363 13.81 -5.34 -5.98
C VAL A 363 12.50 -4.57 -6.05
N ASN A 364 12.35 -3.71 -7.06
CA ASN A 364 11.14 -2.96 -7.34
C ASN A 364 10.37 -3.61 -8.50
N MET A 365 9.13 -4.01 -8.24
CA MET A 365 8.19 -4.55 -9.23
C MET A 365 7.00 -3.60 -9.36
N SER A 366 7.16 -2.59 -10.21
CA SER A 366 6.13 -1.59 -10.57
C SER A 366 5.15 -2.10 -11.63
N LEU A 367 5.03 -3.42 -11.73
CA LEU A 367 4.24 -4.17 -12.69
C LEU A 367 3.38 -5.21 -11.96
N GLY A 368 2.42 -5.81 -12.64
CA GLY A 368 1.70 -6.95 -12.10
C GLY A 368 0.68 -7.56 -13.04
N THR A 369 0.30 -8.79 -12.74
CA THR A 369 -0.74 -9.56 -13.43
C THR A 369 -1.99 -9.70 -12.55
N ALA A 370 -3.09 -10.19 -13.12
CA ALA A 370 -4.26 -10.55 -12.33
C ALA A 370 -3.91 -11.71 -11.38
N ALA A 371 -4.12 -11.51 -10.07
CA ALA A 371 -3.92 -12.53 -9.04
C ALA A 371 -5.04 -13.58 -9.07
N VAL A 372 -5.04 -14.44 -10.08
CA VAL A 372 -6.03 -15.52 -10.24
C VAL A 372 -5.63 -16.77 -9.46
N ASP A 373 -4.34 -17.10 -9.42
CA ASP A 373 -3.79 -18.24 -8.68
C ASP A 373 -3.37 -17.83 -7.26
N SER A 374 -3.57 -18.73 -6.28
CA SER A 374 -3.12 -18.56 -4.89
C SER A 374 -1.64 -18.17 -4.84
N TYR A 375 -1.28 -17.27 -3.93
CA TYR A 375 0.12 -16.85 -3.72
C TYR A 375 1.06 -18.03 -3.37
N ASN A 376 0.53 -19.18 -2.93
CA ASN A 376 1.31 -20.40 -2.72
C ASN A 376 1.69 -21.14 -4.01
N ASN A 377 0.89 -20.97 -5.07
CA ASN A 377 1.04 -21.69 -6.34
C ASN A 377 1.61 -20.80 -7.45
N ASP A 378 1.23 -19.51 -7.48
CA ASP A 378 1.70 -18.55 -8.46
C ASP A 378 3.24 -18.52 -8.53
N PRO A 379 3.84 -18.71 -9.72
CA PRO A 379 5.29 -18.87 -9.83
C PRO A 379 6.05 -17.58 -9.52
N ILE A 380 5.47 -16.40 -9.78
CA ILE A 380 6.07 -15.11 -9.45
C ILE A 380 6.05 -14.91 -7.93
N CYS A 381 4.92 -15.19 -7.27
CA CYS A 381 4.82 -15.13 -5.81
C CYS A 381 5.84 -16.05 -5.13
N ARG A 382 5.99 -17.30 -5.62
CA ARG A 382 7.02 -18.24 -5.13
C ARG A 382 8.45 -17.74 -5.36
N ALA A 383 8.75 -17.12 -6.51
CA ALA A 383 10.05 -16.52 -6.79
C ALA A 383 10.34 -15.31 -5.88
N VAL A 384 9.34 -14.46 -5.64
CA VAL A 384 9.41 -13.32 -4.72
C VAL A 384 9.64 -13.79 -3.28
N ARG A 385 8.96 -14.85 -2.82
CA ARG A 385 9.20 -15.45 -1.50
C ARG A 385 10.63 -15.96 -1.36
N ARG A 386 11.18 -16.63 -2.38
CA ARG A 386 12.58 -17.06 -2.41
C ARG A 386 13.56 -15.89 -2.28
N LEU A 387 13.33 -14.79 -2.98
CA LEU A 387 14.15 -13.56 -2.87
C LEU A 387 14.10 -12.96 -1.46
N VAL A 388 12.91 -12.88 -0.87
CA VAL A 388 12.73 -12.39 0.51
C VAL A 388 13.46 -13.29 1.51
N ASN A 389 13.36 -14.61 1.36
CA ASN A 389 14.03 -15.57 2.23
C ASN A 389 15.56 -15.48 2.17
N VAL A 390 16.15 -15.08 1.04
CA VAL A 390 17.61 -14.85 0.92
C VAL A 390 18.04 -13.39 1.22
N GLY A 391 17.17 -12.59 1.85
CA GLY A 391 17.52 -11.28 2.41
C GLY A 391 17.32 -10.07 1.48
N VAL A 392 16.55 -10.22 0.40
CA VAL A 392 16.21 -9.14 -0.55
C VAL A 392 14.82 -8.57 -0.26
N VAL A 393 14.71 -7.25 -0.11
CA VAL A 393 13.41 -6.57 0.01
C VAL A 393 12.75 -6.52 -1.36
N VAL A 394 11.66 -7.27 -1.56
CA VAL A 394 10.83 -7.14 -2.77
C VAL A 394 9.66 -6.21 -2.47
N VAL A 395 9.54 -5.14 -3.27
CA VAL A 395 8.47 -4.15 -3.20
C VAL A 395 7.61 -4.27 -4.44
N ALA A 396 6.29 -4.43 -4.27
CA ALA A 396 5.35 -4.74 -5.34
C ALA A 396 4.19 -3.75 -5.40
N ALA A 397 3.77 -3.38 -6.61
CA ALA A 397 2.58 -2.57 -6.81
C ALA A 397 1.29 -3.33 -6.39
N ALA A 398 0.37 -2.65 -5.72
CA ALA A 398 -0.92 -3.25 -5.35
C ALA A 398 -1.86 -3.49 -6.56
N GLY A 399 -1.68 -2.74 -7.65
CA GLY A 399 -2.58 -2.73 -8.82
C GLY A 399 -3.39 -1.43 -8.93
N ASN A 400 -3.98 -1.20 -10.10
CA ASN A 400 -4.66 0.06 -10.45
C ASN A 400 -6.18 -0.15 -10.70
N ASN A 401 -6.75 -1.21 -10.14
CA ASN A 401 -8.11 -1.69 -10.39
C ASN A 401 -9.06 -1.40 -9.22
N GLY A 402 -8.79 -0.33 -8.47
CA GLY A 402 -9.59 0.13 -7.34
C GLY A 402 -10.98 0.67 -7.68
N LYS A 403 -11.30 0.82 -8.97
CA LYS A 403 -12.62 1.22 -9.49
C LYS A 403 -13.05 0.30 -10.64
N ASN A 404 -14.37 0.10 -10.78
CA ASN A 404 -14.94 -0.52 -11.98
C ASN A 404 -15.14 0.52 -13.11
N SER A 405 -15.64 0.08 -14.26
CA SER A 405 -15.96 0.93 -15.42
C SER A 405 -17.00 2.02 -15.12
N ALA A 406 -17.89 1.80 -14.14
CA ALA A 406 -18.85 2.80 -13.65
C ALA A 406 -18.24 3.77 -12.61
N GLY A 407 -16.92 3.71 -12.37
CA GLY A 407 -16.23 4.58 -11.42
C GLY A 407 -16.49 4.26 -9.94
N GLN A 408 -17.20 3.17 -9.63
CA GLN A 408 -17.53 2.75 -8.27
C GLN A 408 -16.33 2.07 -7.60
N LYS A 409 -16.15 2.24 -6.29
CA LYS A 409 -15.04 1.64 -5.51
C LYS A 409 -15.16 0.10 -5.51
N VAL A 410 -14.07 -0.60 -5.82
CA VAL A 410 -13.98 -2.06 -5.82
C VAL A 410 -12.94 -2.54 -4.80
N TYR A 411 -13.23 -3.67 -4.15
CA TYR A 411 -12.33 -4.41 -3.24
C TYR A 411 -11.99 -5.77 -3.86
N GLY A 412 -10.89 -6.38 -3.43
CA GLY A 412 -10.48 -7.71 -3.92
C GLY A 412 -9.64 -7.70 -5.20
N GLN A 413 -8.95 -6.59 -5.50
CA GLN A 413 -8.29 -6.36 -6.80
C GLN A 413 -6.76 -6.21 -6.66
N ILE A 414 -6.17 -6.82 -5.64
CA ILE A 414 -4.71 -6.82 -5.45
C ILE A 414 -4.08 -7.71 -6.53
N HIS A 415 -3.10 -7.17 -7.26
CA HIS A 415 -2.42 -7.87 -8.35
C HIS A 415 -1.32 -8.81 -7.84
N CYS A 416 -0.89 -9.75 -8.68
CA CYS A 416 0.36 -10.49 -8.49
C CYS A 416 1.54 -9.64 -9.00
N PRO A 417 2.68 -9.54 -8.27
CA PRO A 417 3.04 -10.26 -7.04
C PRO A 417 2.63 -9.55 -5.74
N GLY A 418 1.83 -8.48 -5.80
CA GLY A 418 1.32 -7.76 -4.62
C GLY A 418 0.44 -8.60 -3.67
N ASN A 419 -0.04 -9.77 -4.09
CA ASN A 419 -0.74 -10.74 -3.23
C ASN A 419 0.20 -11.62 -2.39
N GLU A 420 1.51 -11.66 -2.68
CA GLU A 420 2.49 -12.41 -1.87
C GLU A 420 2.63 -11.79 -0.46
N PRO A 421 2.42 -12.54 0.64
CA PRO A 421 2.55 -12.01 2.00
C PRO A 421 3.97 -11.54 2.33
N SER A 422 5.01 -12.19 1.81
CA SER A 422 6.40 -11.77 2.06
C SER A 422 6.80 -10.48 1.34
N ALA A 423 6.12 -10.14 0.23
CA ALA A 423 6.34 -8.89 -0.50
C ALA A 423 5.84 -7.69 0.30
N LEU A 424 6.50 -6.53 0.12
CA LEU A 424 6.03 -5.24 0.60
C LEU A 424 5.13 -4.60 -0.46
N THR A 425 3.82 -4.78 -0.32
CA THR A 425 2.82 -4.36 -1.30
C THR A 425 2.37 -2.92 -1.05
N VAL A 426 2.43 -2.10 -2.09
CA VAL A 426 2.26 -0.65 -1.99
C VAL A 426 1.03 -0.18 -2.77
N GLY A 427 0.07 0.40 -2.06
CA GLY A 427 -1.04 1.15 -2.67
C GLY A 427 -0.66 2.63 -2.90
N ALA A 428 -1.52 3.35 -3.62
CA ALA A 428 -1.25 4.73 -4.01
C ALA A 428 -2.02 5.75 -3.16
N ALA A 429 -1.30 6.71 -2.62
CA ALA A 429 -1.83 7.94 -2.06
C ALA A 429 -1.85 9.06 -3.11
N ASN A 430 -2.84 9.93 -2.99
CA ASN A 430 -2.94 11.20 -3.70
C ASN A 430 -2.68 12.33 -2.70
N THR A 431 -1.55 12.99 -2.90
CA THR A 431 -1.07 14.10 -2.05
C THR A 431 -1.53 15.47 -2.53
N TYR A 432 -2.37 15.50 -3.58
CA TYR A 432 -2.80 16.72 -4.29
C TYR A 432 -1.65 17.63 -4.74
N GLY A 433 -0.42 17.09 -4.82
CA GLY A 433 0.80 17.82 -5.15
C GLY A 433 1.37 18.67 -4.00
N THR A 434 0.92 18.46 -2.76
CA THR A 434 1.42 19.19 -1.59
C THR A 434 2.41 18.35 -0.77
N ASN A 435 3.14 19.02 0.13
CA ASN A 435 3.96 18.37 1.16
C ASN A 435 3.18 18.17 2.47
N ALA A 436 2.02 18.81 2.60
CA ALA A 436 1.14 18.60 3.73
C ALA A 436 0.59 17.17 3.68
N ARG A 437 0.15 16.66 4.84
CA ARG A 437 -0.31 15.27 4.96
C ARG A 437 -1.67 15.12 5.63
N ASN A 438 -2.34 16.23 5.88
CA ASN A 438 -3.67 16.27 6.47
C ASN A 438 -4.78 16.31 5.40
N ASP A 439 -4.41 16.57 4.16
CA ASP A 439 -5.17 16.52 2.91
C ASP A 439 -4.97 15.21 2.11
N ASP A 440 -3.94 14.42 2.42
CA ASP A 440 -3.64 13.15 1.74
C ASP A 440 -4.83 12.15 1.77
N THR A 441 -5.08 11.52 0.62
CA THR A 441 -6.17 10.54 0.44
C THR A 441 -5.70 9.30 -0.33
N ILE A 442 -6.41 8.18 -0.26
CA ILE A 442 -6.14 7.04 -1.13
C ILE A 442 -6.53 7.38 -2.58
N ALA A 443 -5.58 7.25 -3.50
CA ALA A 443 -5.80 7.48 -4.92
C ALA A 443 -6.91 6.55 -5.43
N THR A 444 -7.83 7.08 -6.23
CA THR A 444 -9.08 6.35 -6.49
C THR A 444 -8.88 5.05 -7.29
N PHE A 445 -7.87 5.02 -8.16
CA PHE A 445 -7.44 3.84 -8.91
C PHE A 445 -6.72 2.78 -8.05
N SER A 446 -6.17 3.12 -6.88
CA SER A 446 -5.38 2.17 -6.09
C SER A 446 -6.18 0.92 -5.77
N SER A 447 -5.67 -0.24 -6.14
CA SER A 447 -6.27 -1.53 -5.78
C SER A 447 -6.36 -1.69 -4.26
N ARG A 448 -7.38 -2.45 -3.84
CA ARG A 448 -7.81 -2.63 -2.45
C ARG A 448 -7.92 -4.12 -2.14
N GLY A 449 -7.55 -4.50 -0.93
CA GLY A 449 -7.68 -5.87 -0.43
C GLY A 449 -9.12 -6.31 -0.17
N PRO A 450 -9.34 -7.46 0.50
CA PRO A 450 -8.33 -8.50 0.74
C PRO A 450 -7.79 -9.09 -0.57
N THR A 451 -6.79 -9.96 -0.54
CA THR A 451 -6.44 -10.74 -1.73
C THR A 451 -7.60 -11.69 -2.11
N ARG A 452 -7.82 -11.90 -3.40
CA ARG A 452 -8.87 -12.80 -3.95
C ARG A 452 -8.32 -13.84 -4.92
N SER A 453 -7.01 -14.02 -4.94
CA SER A 453 -6.36 -15.22 -5.45
C SER A 453 -6.87 -16.45 -4.69
N PHE A 454 -6.91 -17.59 -5.39
CA PHE A 454 -7.44 -18.84 -4.85
C PHE A 454 -6.73 -20.05 -5.46
N TRP A 455 -6.85 -21.19 -4.79
CA TRP A 455 -6.58 -22.50 -5.40
C TRP A 455 -7.88 -23.31 -5.45
N THR A 456 -7.90 -24.36 -6.26
CA THR A 456 -9.06 -25.27 -6.39
C THR A 456 -8.65 -26.66 -5.95
N ASP A 457 -9.41 -27.27 -5.05
CA ASP A 457 -9.14 -28.64 -4.59
C ASP A 457 -9.63 -29.71 -5.58
N ALA A 458 -9.35 -30.98 -5.28
CA ALA A 458 -9.78 -32.12 -6.09
C ALA A 458 -11.31 -32.29 -6.17
N ALA A 459 -12.08 -31.66 -5.27
CA ALA A 459 -13.54 -31.63 -5.30
C ALA A 459 -14.10 -30.43 -6.10
N GLY A 460 -13.25 -29.55 -6.63
CA GLY A 460 -13.64 -28.36 -7.39
C GLY A 460 -13.99 -27.14 -6.53
N VAL A 461 -13.73 -27.18 -5.22
CA VAL A 461 -14.02 -26.06 -4.31
C VAL A 461 -12.88 -25.04 -4.36
N LYS A 462 -13.24 -23.74 -4.42
CA LYS A 462 -12.28 -22.63 -4.42
C LYS A 462 -11.95 -22.17 -3.01
N HIS A 463 -10.66 -22.23 -2.67
CA HIS A 463 -10.11 -21.76 -1.40
C HIS A 463 -9.41 -20.42 -1.63
N TYR A 464 -10.00 -19.33 -1.15
CA TYR A 464 -9.50 -17.96 -1.33
C TYR A 464 -8.51 -17.56 -0.23
N ASP A 465 -7.41 -16.91 -0.59
CA ASP A 465 -6.33 -16.57 0.34
C ASP A 465 -6.73 -15.49 1.38
N ASN A 466 -7.58 -14.55 0.99
CA ASN A 466 -8.20 -13.51 1.85
C ASN A 466 -7.23 -12.65 2.70
N LEU A 467 -5.99 -12.47 2.28
CA LEU A 467 -4.97 -11.74 3.02
C LEU A 467 -5.25 -10.23 3.07
N MET A 468 -4.88 -9.56 4.17
CA MET A 468 -4.91 -8.11 4.27
C MET A 468 -3.79 -7.49 3.42
N LYS A 469 -4.17 -6.70 2.41
CA LYS A 469 -3.28 -5.95 1.51
C LYS A 469 -3.99 -4.64 1.08
N PRO A 470 -3.27 -3.59 0.64
CA PRO A 470 -1.81 -3.44 0.62
C PRO A 470 -1.21 -3.40 2.04
N ASP A 471 0.11 -3.50 2.17
CA ASP A 471 0.78 -3.41 3.48
C ASP A 471 0.84 -1.95 3.98
N LEU A 472 1.07 -1.02 3.05
CA LEU A 472 1.04 0.43 3.26
C LEU A 472 0.76 1.16 1.93
N VAL A 473 0.63 2.48 1.97
CA VAL A 473 0.54 3.31 0.75
C VAL A 473 1.63 4.37 0.69
N ALA A 474 1.90 4.89 -0.51
CA ALA A 474 2.86 5.98 -0.72
C ALA A 474 2.40 6.91 -1.86
N PRO A 475 2.92 8.14 -1.97
CA PRO A 475 2.57 9.06 -3.04
C PRO A 475 2.71 8.40 -4.43
N GLY A 476 1.63 8.40 -5.22
CA GLY A 476 1.60 7.77 -6.55
C GLY A 476 0.61 8.37 -7.53
N ASN A 477 -0.01 9.50 -7.21
CA ASN A 477 -0.88 10.24 -8.11
C ASN A 477 -0.16 11.51 -8.59
N LYS A 478 -0.05 11.67 -9.91
CA LYS A 478 0.58 12.83 -10.56
C LYS A 478 2.01 13.10 -10.10
N ILE A 479 2.81 12.03 -10.00
CA ILE A 479 4.24 12.13 -9.70
C ILE A 479 4.95 12.58 -10.98
N VAL A 480 5.84 13.58 -10.84
CA VAL A 480 6.68 14.11 -11.92
C VAL A 480 8.09 13.58 -11.70
N ASP A 481 8.63 12.89 -12.70
CA ASP A 481 10.00 12.35 -12.68
C ASP A 481 10.50 12.05 -14.11
N ALA A 482 11.72 11.51 -14.24
CA ALA A 482 12.43 11.38 -15.51
C ALA A 482 11.58 10.78 -16.66
N GLU A 483 11.62 11.46 -17.82
CA GLU A 483 11.06 10.99 -19.09
C GLU A 483 12.14 10.27 -19.92
N SER A 484 11.83 9.10 -20.48
CA SER A 484 12.68 8.46 -21.49
C SER A 484 12.54 9.15 -22.85
N ASP A 485 13.65 9.34 -23.56
CA ASP A 485 13.63 9.97 -24.87
C ASP A 485 12.73 9.21 -25.89
N HIS A 486 11.95 9.97 -26.68
CA HIS A 486 11.03 9.48 -27.71
C HIS A 486 10.08 8.33 -27.29
N ASN A 487 9.67 8.27 -26.02
CA ASN A 487 8.90 7.15 -25.48
C ASN A 487 7.43 7.06 -25.97
N LEU A 488 6.87 5.84 -25.94
CA LEU A 488 5.52 5.54 -26.41
C LEU A 488 4.43 6.24 -25.60
N LEU A 489 4.56 6.34 -24.27
CA LEU A 489 3.56 6.96 -23.41
C LEU A 489 3.37 8.44 -23.76
N VAL A 490 4.44 9.23 -23.85
CA VAL A 490 4.38 10.65 -24.26
C VAL A 490 3.98 10.77 -25.74
N THR A 491 4.41 9.86 -26.62
CA THR A 491 4.00 9.86 -28.03
C THR A 491 2.48 9.68 -28.20
N GLN A 492 1.85 8.81 -27.39
CA GLN A 492 0.40 8.59 -27.41
C GLN A 492 -0.36 9.64 -26.59
N HIS A 493 0.27 10.20 -25.56
CA HIS A 493 -0.31 11.14 -24.62
C HIS A 493 0.65 12.32 -24.36
N PRO A 494 0.76 13.28 -25.30
CA PRO A 494 1.72 14.39 -25.19
C PRO A 494 1.54 15.27 -23.94
N GLN A 495 0.36 15.24 -23.33
CA GLN A 495 0.07 15.91 -22.06
C GLN A 495 0.78 15.31 -20.83
N LEU A 496 1.53 14.21 -20.99
CA LEU A 496 2.35 13.63 -19.93
C LEU A 496 3.73 14.29 -19.83
N ASP A 497 4.26 14.89 -20.91
CA ASP A 497 5.48 15.73 -20.87
C ASP A 497 5.21 16.99 -20.04
N MET A 498 6.06 17.25 -19.04
CA MET A 498 5.91 18.39 -18.13
C MET A 498 6.63 19.66 -18.62
N GLY A 499 7.33 19.61 -19.76
CA GLY A 499 8.04 20.74 -20.36
C GLY A 499 9.20 21.27 -19.52
N VAL A 500 9.71 20.46 -18.58
CA VAL A 500 10.73 20.88 -17.60
C VAL A 500 12.08 21.18 -18.26
N SER A 501 12.40 20.48 -19.36
CA SER A 501 13.57 20.76 -20.17
C SER A 501 13.31 20.44 -21.63
N SER A 502 13.86 21.25 -22.54
CA SER A 502 13.91 20.96 -23.98
C SER A 502 15.14 20.14 -24.38
N VAL A 503 15.89 19.61 -23.40
CA VAL A 503 17.06 18.74 -23.62
C VAL A 503 16.65 17.32 -23.28
N ASP A 504 16.72 16.43 -24.26
CA ASP A 504 16.16 15.07 -24.22
C ASP A 504 16.53 14.30 -22.95
N ASN A 505 17.82 14.20 -22.62
CA ASN A 505 18.30 13.54 -21.40
C ASN A 505 18.09 14.31 -20.08
N ARG A 506 17.12 15.24 -20.06
CA ARG A 506 16.69 16.06 -18.92
C ARG A 506 15.18 16.29 -18.90
N ARG A 507 14.41 15.60 -19.76
CA ARG A 507 12.96 15.69 -19.78
C ARG A 507 12.37 14.99 -18.56
N GLU A 508 11.18 15.43 -18.18
CA GLU A 508 10.44 14.95 -17.01
C GLU A 508 8.98 14.81 -17.42
N MET A 509 8.35 13.70 -17.07
CA MET A 509 6.96 13.39 -17.39
C MET A 509 6.15 13.16 -16.12
N GLN A 510 4.82 13.22 -16.22
CA GLN A 510 3.91 12.97 -15.11
C GLN A 510 3.17 11.65 -15.28
N LEU A 511 3.32 10.72 -14.32
CA LEU A 511 2.52 9.48 -14.27
C LEU A 511 1.71 9.34 -12.98
N SER A 512 0.73 8.44 -13.03
CA SER A 512 -0.12 8.09 -11.89
C SER A 512 -0.35 6.58 -11.86
N GLY A 513 -0.08 5.94 -10.72
CA GLY A 513 -0.23 4.51 -10.54
C GLY A 513 0.39 4.03 -9.22
N THR A 514 -0.02 2.84 -8.77
CA THR A 514 0.72 2.13 -7.70
C THR A 514 2.16 1.80 -8.11
N SER A 515 2.39 1.70 -9.43
CA SER A 515 3.71 1.69 -10.08
C SER A 515 4.60 2.89 -9.74
N MET A 516 4.04 4.06 -9.41
CA MET A 516 4.81 5.23 -8.95
C MET A 516 5.00 5.23 -7.42
N SER A 517 4.08 4.63 -6.65
CA SER A 517 4.21 4.47 -5.19
C SER A 517 5.27 3.45 -4.78
N THR A 518 5.36 2.34 -5.53
CA THR A 518 6.31 1.23 -5.30
C THR A 518 7.78 1.71 -5.22
N PRO A 519 8.30 2.51 -6.18
CA PRO A 519 9.69 2.97 -6.16
C PRO A 519 10.00 3.94 -5.02
N VAL A 520 9.02 4.73 -4.55
CA VAL A 520 9.17 5.56 -3.34
C VAL A 520 9.53 4.69 -2.13
N VAL A 521 8.83 3.55 -1.98
CA VAL A 521 9.06 2.59 -0.89
C VAL A 521 10.35 1.79 -1.11
N ALA A 522 10.69 1.44 -2.35
CA ALA A 522 11.95 0.78 -2.70
C ALA A 522 13.18 1.64 -2.35
N GLY A 523 13.16 2.94 -2.70
CA GLY A 523 14.22 3.86 -2.31
C GLY A 523 14.29 4.07 -0.79
N ALA A 524 13.14 4.10 -0.10
CA ALA A 524 13.12 4.14 1.36
C ALA A 524 13.76 2.88 1.98
N ALA A 525 13.50 1.70 1.41
CA ALA A 525 14.12 0.45 1.86
C ALA A 525 15.65 0.50 1.69
N ALA A 526 16.15 1.01 0.55
CA ALA A 526 17.58 1.21 0.33
C ALA A 526 18.21 2.16 1.37
N MET A 527 17.54 3.26 1.73
CA MET A 527 18.01 4.13 2.82
C MET A 527 18.07 3.40 4.17
N LEU A 528 17.03 2.65 4.54
CA LEU A 528 16.99 1.87 5.79
C LEU A 528 18.13 0.84 5.85
N LEU A 529 18.38 0.14 4.74
CA LEU A 529 19.43 -0.87 4.61
C LEU A 529 20.85 -0.26 4.61
N GLN A 530 21.03 0.96 4.09
CA GLN A 530 22.28 1.69 4.24
C GLN A 530 22.55 2.06 5.71
N ALA A 531 21.51 2.51 6.43
CA ALA A 531 21.63 2.87 7.85
C ALA A 531 21.91 1.66 8.74
N ASN A 532 21.24 0.54 8.44
CA ASN A 532 21.39 -0.72 9.14
C ASN A 532 21.36 -1.94 8.19
N PRO A 533 22.53 -2.41 7.72
CA PRO A 533 22.62 -3.51 6.74
C PRO A 533 22.08 -4.86 7.22
N THR A 534 21.94 -5.05 8.54
CA THR A 534 21.52 -6.33 9.17
C THR A 534 20.00 -6.47 9.30
N LEU A 535 19.22 -5.46 8.87
CA LEU A 535 17.76 -5.59 8.81
C LEU A 535 17.37 -6.68 7.80
N THR A 536 16.53 -7.62 8.23
CA THR A 536 15.85 -8.55 7.34
C THR A 536 14.77 -7.80 6.53
N PRO A 537 14.31 -8.34 5.38
CA PRO A 537 13.20 -7.73 4.65
C PRO A 537 11.92 -7.61 5.49
N ASN A 538 11.66 -8.60 6.35
CA ASN A 538 10.52 -8.59 7.26
C ASN A 538 10.64 -7.47 8.31
N MET A 539 11.85 -7.19 8.84
CA MET A 539 12.08 -6.01 9.67
C MET A 539 11.84 -4.70 8.90
N VAL A 540 12.38 -4.56 7.68
CA VAL A 540 12.17 -3.34 6.86
C VAL A 540 10.67 -3.09 6.64
N LYS A 541 9.94 -4.13 6.23
CA LYS A 541 8.48 -4.12 6.05
C LYS A 541 7.74 -3.76 7.35
N ALA A 542 8.08 -4.40 8.48
CA ALA A 542 7.47 -4.13 9.78
C ALA A 542 7.71 -2.69 10.26
N LEU A 543 8.94 -2.17 10.15
CA LEU A 543 9.29 -0.81 10.57
C LEU A 543 8.55 0.25 9.75
N MET A 544 8.42 0.06 8.43
CA MET A 544 7.65 0.97 7.58
C MET A 544 6.16 0.97 7.92
N MET A 545 5.54 -0.21 8.10
CA MET A 545 4.14 -0.30 8.53
C MET A 545 3.92 0.34 9.90
N TYR A 546 4.76 0.01 10.88
CA TYR A 546 4.60 0.47 12.27
C TYR A 546 4.66 2.00 12.42
N THR A 547 5.45 2.65 11.56
CA THR A 547 5.72 4.10 11.62
C THR A 547 4.85 4.92 10.67
N ALA A 548 4.13 4.27 9.74
CA ALA A 548 3.23 4.89 8.78
C ALA A 548 2.16 5.79 9.44
N GLN A 549 1.66 6.77 8.68
CA GLN A 549 0.59 7.67 9.08
C GLN A 549 -0.78 7.06 8.75
N PRO A 550 -1.66 6.80 9.74
CA PRO A 550 -3.03 6.44 9.44
C PRO A 550 -3.79 7.62 8.80
N LEU A 551 -4.27 7.42 7.58
CA LEU A 551 -5.15 8.35 6.88
C LEU A 551 -6.58 8.25 7.42
N LYS A 552 -7.25 9.40 7.54
CA LYS A 552 -8.63 9.48 8.05
C LYS A 552 -9.61 8.89 7.05
N ASN A 553 -10.66 8.22 7.55
CA ASN A 553 -11.79 7.70 6.77
C ASN A 553 -11.46 6.55 5.78
N PHE A 554 -10.27 5.94 5.86
CA PHE A 554 -9.91 4.75 5.09
C PHE A 554 -9.72 3.53 6.00
N ASN A 555 -10.10 2.34 5.54
CA ASN A 555 -9.89 1.09 6.27
C ASN A 555 -8.60 0.37 5.85
N THR A 556 -8.18 -0.66 6.59
CA THR A 556 -6.94 -1.41 6.37
C THR A 556 -6.81 -2.00 4.96
N PHE A 557 -7.91 -2.41 4.32
CA PHE A 557 -7.87 -2.91 2.93
C PHE A 557 -7.64 -1.82 1.88
N GLU A 558 -7.76 -0.54 2.25
CA GLU A 558 -7.48 0.60 1.37
C GLU A 558 -6.11 1.22 1.62
N GLN A 559 -5.69 1.33 2.88
CA GLN A 559 -4.47 2.04 3.28
C GLN A 559 -3.36 1.17 3.86
N GLY A 560 -3.61 -0.13 4.08
CA GLY A 560 -2.72 -0.98 4.87
C GLY A 560 -2.56 -0.46 6.30
N ALA A 561 -1.32 -0.39 6.78
CA ALA A 561 -0.98 0.25 8.05
C ALA A 561 -1.06 1.79 8.01
N GLY A 562 -1.16 2.39 6.82
CA GLY A 562 -1.16 3.83 6.60
C GLY A 562 -0.21 4.25 5.47
N GLU A 563 0.00 5.55 5.32
CA GLU A 563 0.89 6.10 4.32
C GLU A 563 2.34 6.27 4.84
N LEU A 564 3.31 5.90 4.02
CA LEU A 564 4.75 5.81 4.31
C LEU A 564 5.31 6.98 5.15
N ASN A 565 6.17 6.65 6.10
CA ASN A 565 6.89 7.61 6.93
C ASN A 565 8.37 7.22 7.01
N VAL A 566 9.20 7.78 6.14
CA VAL A 566 10.64 7.43 6.05
C VAL A 566 11.40 7.94 7.28
N GLU A 567 11.01 9.11 7.82
CA GLU A 567 11.60 9.71 9.03
C GLU A 567 11.42 8.79 10.25
N GLY A 568 10.19 8.36 10.51
CA GLY A 568 9.87 7.47 11.62
C GLY A 568 10.54 6.10 11.47
N ALA A 569 10.45 5.51 10.28
CA ALA A 569 11.09 4.22 9.98
C ALA A 569 12.61 4.29 10.18
N MET A 570 13.25 5.38 9.75
CA MET A 570 14.69 5.60 9.92
C MET A 570 15.09 5.75 11.39
N ARG A 571 14.30 6.47 12.20
CA ARG A 571 14.55 6.59 13.64
C ARG A 571 14.58 5.25 14.36
N VAL A 572 13.69 4.32 14.01
CA VAL A 572 13.69 2.97 14.59
C VAL A 572 14.81 2.11 14.00
N ALA A 573 14.98 2.09 12.67
CA ALA A 573 15.98 1.28 11.96
C ALA A 573 17.42 1.50 12.48
N ARG A 574 17.77 2.74 12.82
CA ARG A 574 19.08 3.11 13.39
C ARG A 574 19.30 2.63 14.84
N LEU A 575 18.22 2.36 15.57
CA LEU A 575 18.27 1.86 16.95
C LEU A 575 18.14 0.34 17.02
N VAL A 576 17.65 -0.34 15.98
CA VAL A 576 17.71 -1.81 15.92
C VAL A 576 19.17 -2.25 16.03
N ARG A 577 19.46 -3.16 16.97
CA ARG A 577 20.83 -3.65 17.18
C ARG A 577 21.33 -4.42 15.96
N LYS A 578 22.64 -4.35 15.73
CA LYS A 578 23.33 -4.98 14.58
C LYS A 578 23.75 -6.43 14.84
N ASP A 579 23.58 -6.93 16.06
CA ASP A 579 23.90 -8.31 16.46
C ASP A 579 22.65 -9.24 16.46
N PHE A 580 21.56 -8.82 15.82
CA PHE A 580 20.43 -9.68 15.48
C PHE A 580 20.74 -10.47 14.20
N GLY A 581 21.24 -11.69 14.38
CA GLY A 581 21.15 -12.77 13.38
C GLY A 581 19.90 -13.64 13.61
N SER A 582 19.81 -14.75 12.89
CA SER A 582 18.71 -15.72 12.96
C SER A 582 18.56 -16.45 14.31
N SER A 583 19.56 -16.39 15.19
CA SER A 583 19.68 -17.21 16.41
C SER A 583 19.42 -16.48 17.74
N LYS A 584 18.64 -15.39 17.75
CA LYS A 584 18.29 -14.67 18.99
C LYS A 584 16.93 -15.13 19.54
N PRO A 585 16.81 -15.36 20.86
CA PRO A 585 15.56 -15.82 21.47
C PRO A 585 14.44 -14.80 21.31
N ILE A 586 13.21 -15.30 21.25
CA ILE A 586 11.99 -14.51 21.17
C ILE A 586 11.92 -13.56 22.38
N GLY A 587 11.46 -12.33 22.15
CA GLY A 587 11.31 -11.35 23.21
C GLY A 587 12.59 -10.59 23.59
N ALA A 588 13.76 -10.96 23.07
CA ALA A 588 15.02 -10.25 23.29
C ALA A 588 14.94 -8.76 22.88
N THR A 589 15.61 -7.86 23.62
CA THR A 589 15.56 -6.41 23.38
C THR A 589 16.09 -6.05 21.99
N LEU A 590 15.20 -5.59 21.10
CA LEU A 590 15.50 -5.29 19.69
C LEU A 590 16.38 -4.03 19.54
N LEU A 591 16.20 -3.06 20.42
CA LEU A 591 16.82 -1.74 20.34
C LEU A 591 18.12 -1.65 21.15
N THR A 592 19.03 -0.78 20.71
CA THR A 592 20.24 -0.37 21.46
C THR A 592 19.94 0.49 22.69
N THR A 593 18.70 0.98 22.82
CA THR A 593 18.23 1.85 23.91
C THR A 593 17.02 1.25 24.60
N GLN A 594 16.96 1.41 25.93
CA GLN A 594 15.80 0.96 26.74
C GLN A 594 14.53 1.77 26.46
N VAL A 595 14.67 3.01 26.02
CA VAL A 595 13.56 3.89 25.63
C VAL A 595 13.39 3.84 24.10
N PRO A 596 12.22 3.46 23.56
CA PRO A 596 11.94 3.54 22.13
C PRO A 596 11.71 4.99 21.69
N PRO A 597 11.83 5.31 20.38
CA PRO A 597 11.46 6.62 19.86
C PRO A 597 10.01 7.00 20.17
N VAL A 598 9.77 8.29 20.43
CA VAL A 598 8.41 8.83 20.53
C VAL A 598 7.66 8.55 19.22
N PRO A 599 6.49 7.86 19.25
CA PRO A 599 5.80 7.37 18.05
C PRO A 599 4.95 8.45 17.38
N VAL A 600 5.58 9.59 17.10
CA VAL A 600 5.04 10.79 16.48
C VAL A 600 6.08 11.33 15.51
N THR A 601 5.66 11.76 14.33
CA THR A 601 6.51 12.42 13.32
C THR A 601 5.89 13.76 12.92
N THR A 602 6.72 14.73 12.55
CA THR A 602 6.30 15.99 11.94
C THR A 602 6.88 16.12 10.54
N ILE A 603 6.03 16.13 9.51
CA ILE A 603 6.40 16.36 8.11
C ILE A 603 5.68 17.61 7.61
N ALA A 604 6.41 18.52 6.95
CA ALA A 604 5.90 19.79 6.42
C ALA A 604 5.05 20.63 7.41
N GLY A 605 5.37 20.57 8.70
CA GLY A 605 4.62 21.26 9.76
C GLY A 605 3.39 20.50 10.29
N ASN A 606 3.00 19.38 9.67
CA ASN A 606 1.94 18.50 10.16
C ASN A 606 2.50 17.42 11.07
N THR A 607 2.01 17.37 12.32
CA THR A 607 2.40 16.36 13.31
C THR A 607 1.36 15.27 13.39
N PHE A 608 1.78 14.00 13.28
CA PHE A 608 0.89 12.83 13.31
C PHE A 608 1.45 11.71 14.19
N SER A 609 0.54 10.92 14.77
CA SER A 609 0.87 9.68 15.48
C SER A 609 1.09 8.53 14.49
N TRP A 610 2.07 7.68 14.77
CA TRP A 610 2.32 6.46 14.01
C TRP A 610 1.17 5.44 14.14
N SER A 611 1.03 4.55 13.15
CA SER A 611 0.07 3.42 13.16
C SER A 611 0.23 2.50 14.37
N LYS A 612 1.50 2.30 14.79
CA LYS A 612 1.96 1.39 15.85
C LYS A 612 1.52 -0.07 15.64
N GLY A 613 1.31 -0.48 14.39
CA GLY A 613 0.88 -1.83 14.04
C GLY A 613 1.40 -2.33 12.69
N ILE A 614 1.30 -3.65 12.51
CA ILE A 614 1.80 -4.39 11.33
C ILE A 614 0.75 -5.40 10.86
N ILE A 615 0.70 -5.62 9.55
CA ILE A 615 -0.19 -6.60 8.91
C ILE A 615 0.56 -7.93 8.77
N LEU A 616 -0.06 -9.02 9.24
CA LEU A 616 0.49 -10.37 9.28
C LEU A 616 -0.52 -11.36 8.63
N GLY A 617 -0.52 -11.43 7.30
CA GLY A 617 -1.45 -12.30 6.56
C GLY A 617 -2.90 -11.88 6.73
N GLN A 618 -3.69 -12.67 7.48
CA GLN A 618 -5.08 -12.35 7.83
C GLN A 618 -5.20 -11.61 9.19
N HIS A 619 -4.10 -11.43 9.92
CA HIS A 619 -4.07 -10.79 11.23
C HIS A 619 -3.42 -9.41 11.19
N PHE A 620 -3.62 -8.66 12.27
CA PHE A 620 -3.03 -7.34 12.44
C PHE A 620 -2.61 -7.14 13.90
N ALA A 621 -1.30 -6.94 14.12
CA ALA A 621 -0.71 -6.77 15.44
C ALA A 621 -0.49 -5.28 15.77
N LYS A 622 -0.60 -4.90 17.04
CA LYS A 622 -0.35 -3.54 17.54
C LYS A 622 0.38 -3.57 18.87
N GLY A 623 1.22 -2.55 19.13
CA GLY A 623 1.81 -2.30 20.44
C GLY A 623 3.32 -2.07 20.43
N PRO A 624 3.90 -1.54 21.53
CA PRO A 624 5.31 -1.16 21.60
C PRO A 624 6.28 -2.34 21.43
N SER A 625 5.87 -3.55 21.85
CA SER A 625 6.67 -4.79 21.73
C SER A 625 7.12 -5.10 20.30
N LEU A 626 6.40 -4.61 19.29
CA LEU A 626 6.77 -4.77 17.87
C LEU A 626 8.05 -4.03 17.49
N ILE A 627 8.44 -2.98 18.22
CA ILE A 627 9.70 -2.26 17.98
C ILE A 627 10.70 -2.38 19.13
N THR A 628 10.30 -2.84 20.32
CA THR A 628 11.21 -3.00 21.46
C THR A 628 11.72 -4.43 21.66
N LYS A 629 10.99 -5.44 21.16
CA LYS A 629 11.33 -6.86 21.32
C LYS A 629 11.45 -7.55 19.96
N TYR A 630 12.38 -8.48 19.84
CA TYR A 630 12.48 -9.39 18.70
C TYR A 630 11.26 -10.33 18.67
N GLN A 631 10.72 -10.57 17.49
CA GLN A 631 9.54 -11.40 17.24
C GLN A 631 9.86 -12.40 16.13
N PRO A 632 9.29 -13.63 16.13
CA PRO A 632 9.53 -14.64 15.09
C PRO A 632 9.32 -14.10 13.67
N VAL A 633 8.28 -13.28 13.49
CA VAL A 633 7.89 -12.67 12.21
C VAL A 633 8.95 -11.73 11.60
N TYR A 634 10.06 -11.47 12.28
CA TYR A 634 11.21 -10.72 11.76
C TYR A 634 12.32 -11.60 11.18
N ALA A 635 12.32 -12.91 11.42
CA ALA A 635 13.30 -13.82 10.83
C ALA A 635 13.06 -14.04 9.33
N LEU A 636 14.05 -14.62 8.66
CA LEU A 636 13.97 -15.06 7.26
C LEU A 636 13.27 -16.42 7.19
N GLY A 637 12.50 -16.70 6.14
CA GLY A 637 11.96 -18.05 5.87
C GLY A 637 10.79 -18.52 6.73
N VAL A 638 10.31 -17.72 7.69
CA VAL A 638 9.29 -18.16 8.65
C VAL A 638 7.95 -18.46 7.99
N ILE A 639 7.49 -19.71 8.16
CA ILE A 639 6.10 -20.11 7.98
C ILE A 639 5.32 -19.58 9.19
N VAL A 640 4.46 -18.59 8.98
CA VAL A 640 3.51 -18.14 10.02
C VAL A 640 2.22 -18.94 9.85
N SER A 641 2.11 -20.04 10.59
CA SER A 641 0.85 -20.76 10.80
C SER A 641 0.13 -20.19 12.03
N ASP A 642 -1.20 -20.30 12.08
CA ASP A 642 -2.07 -19.73 13.11
C ASP A 642 -2.58 -20.76 14.15
N GLY A 643 -1.96 -21.95 14.21
CA GLY A 643 -2.30 -22.98 15.20
C GLY A 643 -1.46 -24.26 15.09
N VAL A 644 -2.02 -25.37 15.59
CA VAL A 644 -1.41 -26.72 15.57
C VAL A 644 -1.10 -27.13 14.12
N VAL A 645 0.11 -27.65 13.89
CA VAL A 645 0.48 -28.26 12.61
C VAL A 645 -0.11 -29.67 12.52
N LEU A 646 -1.41 -29.75 12.21
CA LEU A 646 -2.07 -31.01 11.88
C LEU A 646 -1.83 -31.36 10.42
N SER A 647 -0.98 -32.35 10.17
CA SER A 647 -0.67 -32.85 8.83
C SER A 647 -1.11 -34.30 8.67
N ASN A 648 -2.06 -34.55 7.75
CA ASN A 648 -2.50 -35.91 7.40
C ASN A 648 -1.52 -36.58 6.41
N GLY A 649 -0.21 -36.37 6.59
CA GLY A 649 0.85 -36.77 5.66
C GLY A 649 2.23 -36.19 6.01
N ILE A 650 3.24 -36.53 5.20
CA ILE A 650 4.66 -36.26 5.46
C ILE A 650 4.94 -34.74 5.54
N ILE A 651 5.53 -34.31 6.66
CA ILE A 651 6.12 -32.98 6.81
C ILE A 651 7.54 -33.04 6.24
N VAL A 652 7.73 -32.60 4.99
CA VAL A 652 9.07 -32.41 4.40
C VAL A 652 9.47 -30.95 4.57
N SER A 653 10.50 -30.69 5.37
CA SER A 653 11.04 -29.36 5.64
C SER A 653 12.56 -29.36 5.43
N ASP A 654 13.04 -28.61 4.43
CA ASP A 654 14.48 -28.40 4.18
C ASP A 654 15.11 -27.42 5.21
N GLY A 655 14.64 -27.43 6.47
CA GLY A 655 15.03 -26.48 7.52
C GLY A 655 14.19 -26.57 8.80
N ILE A 656 14.53 -25.71 9.77
CA ILE A 656 14.00 -25.74 11.14
C ILE A 656 12.47 -25.50 11.16
N VAL A 657 11.73 -26.47 11.71
CA VAL A 657 10.32 -26.29 12.11
C VAL A 657 10.30 -25.64 13.48
N VAL A 658 9.62 -24.50 13.61
CA VAL A 658 9.41 -23.80 14.90
C VAL A 658 7.93 -23.82 15.22
N SER A 659 7.57 -24.44 16.34
CA SER A 659 6.20 -24.58 16.84
C SER A 659 6.18 -24.26 18.33
N ASP A 660 5.28 -23.36 18.76
CA ASP A 660 5.05 -23.03 20.17
C ASP A 660 4.09 -24.07 20.83
N GLY A 661 4.27 -25.37 20.54
CA GLY A 661 3.37 -26.44 21.01
C GLY A 661 3.58 -27.82 20.36
N ILE A 662 2.73 -28.79 20.75
CA ILE A 662 2.80 -30.22 20.41
C ILE A 662 2.90 -30.46 18.89
N ILE A 663 3.87 -31.28 18.49
CA ILE A 663 3.95 -31.85 17.14
C ILE A 663 3.24 -33.21 17.16
N VAL A 664 2.22 -33.38 16.31
CA VAL A 664 1.47 -34.63 16.16
C VAL A 664 1.55 -35.08 14.70
N SER A 665 1.99 -36.32 14.46
CA SER A 665 2.03 -36.91 13.13
C SER A 665 1.63 -38.39 13.14
N ASP A 666 0.65 -38.73 12.31
CA ASP A 666 0.13 -40.11 12.12
C ASP A 666 1.06 -40.93 11.18
N GLY A 667 2.38 -40.76 11.30
CA GLY A 667 3.35 -41.35 10.37
C GLY A 667 4.82 -41.17 10.76
N ILE A 668 5.71 -41.47 9.81
CA ILE A 668 7.17 -41.48 10.01
C ILE A 668 7.71 -40.05 10.07
N ILE A 669 8.50 -39.76 11.10
CA ILE A 669 9.32 -38.54 11.21
C ILE A 669 10.74 -38.89 10.76
N VAL A 670 11.25 -38.21 9.73
CA VAL A 670 12.65 -38.33 9.27
C VAL A 670 13.28 -36.94 9.31
N SER A 671 14.45 -36.83 9.93
CA SER A 671 15.21 -35.58 10.00
C SER A 671 16.71 -35.81 9.80
N ASP A 672 17.27 -35.19 8.77
CA ASP A 672 18.71 -35.15 8.48
C ASP A 672 19.44 -34.09 9.36
N GLY A 673 18.87 -33.73 10.51
CA GLY A 673 19.34 -32.61 11.33
C GLY A 673 18.65 -32.51 12.70
N ILE A 674 19.07 -31.53 13.50
CA ILE A 674 18.72 -31.44 14.92
C ILE A 674 17.22 -31.17 15.13
N ILE A 675 16.54 -32.07 15.85
CA ILE A 675 15.18 -31.89 16.37
C ILE A 675 15.28 -31.30 17.78
N VAL A 676 14.60 -30.17 18.05
CA VAL A 676 14.58 -29.53 19.38
C VAL A 676 13.16 -29.17 19.78
N SER A 677 12.75 -29.53 21.00
CA SER A 677 11.53 -29.05 21.65
C SER A 677 11.86 -28.46 23.02
N ASP A 678 11.47 -27.20 23.23
CA ASP A 678 11.61 -26.41 24.46
C ASP A 678 10.21 -26.41 25.14
N GLU A 679 10.10 -26.88 26.39
CA GLU A 679 8.84 -27.17 27.13
C GLU A 679 7.79 -28.09 26.43
N GLY A 680 8.13 -28.81 25.35
CA GLY A 680 7.16 -29.54 24.50
C GLY A 680 7.16 -31.07 24.59
N ILE A 681 6.17 -31.70 23.92
CA ILE A 681 6.03 -33.17 23.78
C ILE A 681 6.11 -33.54 22.29
N ILE A 682 6.91 -34.56 21.98
CA ILE A 682 6.95 -35.19 20.65
C ILE A 682 6.11 -36.47 20.68
N VAL A 683 5.12 -36.59 19.78
CA VAL A 683 4.26 -37.77 19.64
C VAL A 683 4.21 -38.23 18.18
N SER A 684 4.54 -39.49 17.94
CA SER A 684 4.40 -40.18 16.65
C SER A 684 3.72 -41.54 16.84
N ASP A 685 2.81 -41.87 15.92
CA ASP A 685 2.14 -43.18 15.80
C ASP A 685 2.92 -44.10 14.82
N GLY A 686 4.25 -43.93 14.76
CA GLY A 686 5.14 -44.54 13.77
C GLY A 686 6.62 -44.43 14.11
N ILE A 687 7.49 -44.49 13.09
CA ILE A 687 8.96 -44.53 13.26
C ILE A 687 9.54 -43.10 13.38
N ILE A 688 10.48 -42.91 14.31
CA ILE A 688 11.33 -41.71 14.37
C ILE A 688 12.75 -42.08 13.91
N VAL A 689 13.24 -41.41 12.87
CA VAL A 689 14.60 -41.56 12.34
C VAL A 689 15.32 -40.22 12.36
N SER A 690 16.50 -40.18 12.97
CA SER A 690 17.35 -38.98 13.06
C SER A 690 18.80 -39.34 12.75
N ASP A 691 19.39 -38.65 11.77
CA ASP A 691 20.83 -38.60 11.45
C ASP A 691 21.56 -37.63 12.42
N GLY A 692 20.79 -36.72 13.05
CA GLY A 692 21.30 -35.69 13.97
C GLY A 692 20.93 -35.89 15.44
N THR A 693 21.19 -34.85 16.24
CA THR A 693 20.80 -34.80 17.66
C THR A 693 19.30 -34.55 17.84
N THR A 694 18.61 -35.34 18.66
CA THR A 694 17.23 -35.08 19.10
C THR A 694 17.21 -34.64 20.56
N ILE A 695 16.63 -33.48 20.85
CA ILE A 695 16.54 -32.88 22.20
C ILE A 695 15.07 -32.58 22.55
N SER A 696 14.62 -33.06 23.71
CA SER A 696 13.30 -32.80 24.27
C SER A 696 13.41 -32.36 25.73
N ASP A 697 12.88 -31.18 26.05
CA ASP A 697 12.78 -30.68 27.44
C ASP A 697 11.60 -31.33 28.22
N GLY A 698 10.74 -32.09 27.52
CA GLY A 698 9.56 -32.74 28.10
C GLY A 698 9.60 -34.26 28.01
N ALA A 699 8.71 -34.84 27.20
CA ALA A 699 8.58 -36.28 27.04
C ALA A 699 8.53 -36.68 25.56
N LEU A 700 9.13 -37.83 25.24
CA LEU A 700 9.18 -38.40 23.91
C LEU A 700 8.37 -39.71 23.91
N PHE A 701 7.27 -39.71 23.16
CA PHE A 701 6.35 -40.84 23.06
C PHE A 701 6.30 -41.37 21.63
N CYS A 702 6.51 -42.68 21.48
CA CYS A 702 6.33 -43.42 20.25
C CYS A 702 5.35 -44.57 20.52
N ASN A 703 4.20 -44.53 19.86
CA ASN A 703 3.13 -45.53 19.96
C ASN A 703 3.27 -46.49 18.76
N MET A 704 3.40 -47.80 19.02
CA MET A 704 3.62 -48.88 18.05
C MET A 704 4.81 -48.71 17.08
N GLY A 705 5.93 -48.12 17.52
CA GLY A 705 7.04 -47.74 16.62
C GLY A 705 8.46 -48.00 17.12
N ILE A 706 9.43 -47.60 16.28
CA ILE A 706 10.88 -47.75 16.51
C ILE A 706 11.51 -46.36 16.57
N ILE A 707 12.42 -46.15 17.53
CA ILE A 707 13.30 -44.98 17.59
C ILE A 707 14.68 -45.42 17.09
N VAL A 708 15.18 -44.78 16.04
CA VAL A 708 16.50 -45.08 15.44
C VAL A 708 17.38 -43.83 15.43
N SER A 709 18.57 -43.98 16.00
CA SER A 709 19.74 -43.12 15.79
C SER A 709 20.77 -43.89 14.95
N ASP A 710 21.47 -43.21 14.05
CA ASP A 710 22.63 -43.74 13.34
C ASP A 710 23.97 -43.28 13.98
N SER A 711 25.07 -43.46 13.25
CA SER A 711 26.45 -43.54 13.76
C SER A 711 27.02 -42.28 14.41
N ASP A 712 26.39 -41.13 14.23
CA ASP A 712 26.80 -39.85 14.84
C ASP A 712 25.67 -39.21 15.68
N GLY A 713 24.52 -39.89 15.82
CA GLY A 713 23.32 -39.34 16.46
C GLY A 713 23.32 -39.40 18.00
N ILE A 714 22.61 -38.46 18.61
CA ILE A 714 22.51 -38.31 20.08
C ILE A 714 21.05 -38.03 20.44
N ILE A 715 20.48 -38.76 21.41
CA ILE A 715 19.12 -38.56 21.93
C ILE A 715 19.23 -38.04 23.38
N VAL A 716 18.64 -36.88 23.66
CA VAL A 716 18.61 -36.26 25.00
C VAL A 716 17.18 -35.89 25.38
N SER A 717 16.76 -36.27 26.59
CA SER A 717 15.48 -35.88 27.17
C SER A 717 15.63 -35.42 28.63
N ASP A 718 15.05 -34.27 29.02
CA ASP A 718 15.03 -33.83 30.43
C ASP A 718 13.97 -34.59 31.26
N GLY A 719 13.11 -35.39 30.61
CA GLY A 719 12.01 -36.11 31.25
C GLY A 719 12.02 -37.63 30.99
N ILE A 720 11.06 -38.10 30.19
CA ILE A 720 10.77 -39.53 30.01
C ILE A 720 10.86 -39.92 28.53
N ILE A 721 11.53 -41.04 28.25
CA ILE A 721 11.49 -41.72 26.95
C ILE A 721 10.68 -43.00 27.12
N VAL A 722 9.57 -43.14 26.37
CA VAL A 722 8.69 -44.33 26.41
C VAL A 722 8.45 -44.87 25.01
N SER A 723 8.60 -46.18 24.87
CA SER A 723 8.07 -46.98 23.77
C SER A 723 7.15 -48.06 24.34
N ASP A 724 6.08 -48.42 23.63
CA ASP A 724 5.05 -49.35 24.10
C ASP A 724 5.45 -50.84 23.94
N SER A 725 4.49 -51.75 24.09
CA SER A 725 4.77 -53.18 24.33
C SER A 725 5.43 -53.95 23.17
N ASP A 726 5.49 -53.38 21.96
CA ASP A 726 6.22 -53.94 20.82
C ASP A 726 7.44 -53.07 20.40
N GLY A 727 7.71 -51.98 21.13
CA GLY A 727 8.61 -50.91 20.74
C GLY A 727 10.11 -51.18 20.96
N ILE A 728 10.95 -50.67 20.04
CA ILE A 728 12.41 -50.87 20.05
C ILE A 728 13.13 -49.53 20.01
N ILE A 729 14.11 -49.36 20.91
CA ILE A 729 15.07 -48.23 20.88
C ILE A 729 16.41 -48.76 20.38
N VAL A 730 16.89 -48.23 19.25
CA VAL A 730 18.16 -48.62 18.63
C VAL A 730 19.09 -47.43 18.53
N SER A 731 20.27 -47.59 19.13
CA SER A 731 21.49 -46.91 18.71
C SER A 731 22.38 -47.94 18.00
N ASP A 732 23.21 -47.50 17.06
CA ASP A 732 24.35 -48.32 16.66
C ASP A 732 25.50 -48.18 17.68
N SER A 733 26.70 -48.65 17.32
CA SER A 733 27.81 -48.86 18.27
C SER A 733 28.47 -47.60 18.84
N ASP A 734 28.18 -46.40 18.29
CA ASP A 734 28.84 -45.15 18.70
C ASP A 734 27.85 -44.07 19.23
N GLY A 735 26.54 -44.25 19.07
CA GLY A 735 25.50 -43.29 19.49
C GLY A 735 25.21 -43.23 21.00
N ILE A 736 24.64 -42.10 21.45
CA ILE A 736 24.43 -41.79 22.88
C ILE A 736 22.95 -41.50 23.19
N ILE A 737 22.42 -42.13 24.25
CA ILE A 737 21.07 -41.88 24.78
C ILE A 737 21.18 -41.37 26.22
N VAL A 738 20.56 -40.22 26.51
CA VAL A 738 20.52 -39.59 27.84
C VAL A 738 19.09 -39.23 28.23
N SER A 739 18.71 -39.52 29.47
CA SER A 739 17.41 -39.15 30.05
C SER A 739 17.58 -38.84 31.53
N ASP A 740 17.04 -37.71 32.01
CA ASP A 740 17.20 -37.25 33.40
C ASP A 740 16.31 -38.00 34.41
N ALA A 741 15.22 -38.64 33.97
CA ALA A 741 14.32 -39.39 34.86
C ALA A 741 14.19 -40.88 34.53
N TYR A 742 13.71 -41.26 33.33
CA TYR A 742 13.47 -42.66 32.97
C TYR A 742 13.68 -42.92 31.47
N VAL A 743 14.15 -44.13 31.15
CA VAL A 743 14.10 -44.74 29.80
C VAL A 743 13.41 -46.09 29.93
N LEU A 744 12.27 -46.26 29.26
CA LEU A 744 11.48 -47.49 29.26
C LEU A 744 11.36 -48.04 27.84
N ALA A 745 11.92 -49.23 27.62
CA ALA A 745 11.78 -50.01 26.40
C ALA A 745 11.37 -51.44 26.79
N GLN A 746 10.18 -51.88 26.36
CA GLN A 746 9.59 -53.13 26.85
C GLN A 746 10.12 -54.38 26.10
N ALA A 747 10.73 -54.21 24.92
CA ALA A 747 11.22 -55.32 24.08
C ALA A 747 12.77 -55.49 24.08
N ALA A 748 13.55 -54.42 23.81
CA ALA A 748 15.02 -54.43 23.91
C ALA A 748 15.64 -53.02 23.80
N MET A 749 16.82 -52.84 24.41
CA MET A 749 17.83 -51.87 23.95
C MET A 749 18.99 -52.63 23.29
N LEU A 750 19.52 -52.11 22.19
CA LEU A 750 20.67 -52.66 21.48
C LEU A 750 21.70 -51.55 21.23
N GLY A 751 22.99 -51.85 21.40
CA GLY A 751 24.11 -51.01 20.95
C GLY A 751 24.78 -50.10 21.99
N GLY A 752 24.07 -49.66 23.04
CA GLY A 752 24.59 -48.65 23.98
C GLY A 752 25.61 -49.15 25.01
N ASP A 753 26.64 -48.33 25.28
CA ASP A 753 27.65 -48.55 26.32
C ASP A 753 27.11 -48.12 27.71
N LEU A 754 27.26 -48.96 28.73
CA LEU A 754 26.59 -48.74 30.03
C LEU A 754 27.31 -47.68 30.89
N GLY A 755 26.73 -46.47 30.94
CA GLY A 755 27.06 -45.45 31.93
C GLY A 755 26.68 -45.90 33.36
N GLY A 756 27.62 -45.83 34.30
CA GLY A 756 27.52 -46.48 35.62
C GLY A 756 26.48 -45.95 36.60
N ASP A 757 25.75 -44.89 36.27
CA ASP A 757 24.83 -44.17 37.17
C ASP A 757 23.33 -44.39 36.87
N CYS A 758 22.96 -45.09 35.78
CA CYS A 758 21.56 -45.40 35.43
C CYS A 758 21.22 -46.90 35.62
N PRO A 759 20.37 -47.28 36.59
CA PRO A 759 19.92 -48.66 36.73
C PRO A 759 18.87 -49.00 35.67
N VAL A 760 19.23 -49.86 34.70
CA VAL A 760 18.26 -50.45 33.77
C VAL A 760 17.41 -51.47 34.53
N VAL A 761 16.15 -51.13 34.79
CA VAL A 761 15.16 -52.05 35.35
C VAL A 761 14.43 -52.72 34.19
N VAL A 762 14.76 -53.99 33.94
CA VAL A 762 14.00 -54.84 33.01
C VAL A 762 12.71 -55.27 33.71
N ASP A 763 11.59 -54.68 33.33
CA ASP A 763 10.27 -55.13 33.74
C ASP A 763 9.96 -56.49 33.09
N ASN A 764 9.62 -57.48 33.92
CA ASN A 764 9.27 -58.82 33.47
C ASN A 764 7.74 -59.04 33.42
N GLY A 765 6.94 -57.99 33.58
CA GLY A 765 5.48 -57.99 33.43
C GLY A 765 4.73 -58.68 34.57
N VAL A 766 5.24 -58.63 35.80
CA VAL A 766 4.63 -59.30 36.97
C VAL A 766 4.60 -58.37 38.20
N ASP A 767 3.65 -57.45 38.22
CA ASP A 767 3.28 -56.69 39.41
C ASP A 767 2.24 -57.43 40.25
N TYR A 768 2.49 -57.54 41.55
CA TYR A 768 1.51 -57.99 42.54
C TYR A 768 0.93 -56.79 43.30
N ILE A 769 -0.40 -56.77 43.42
CA ILE A 769 -1.12 -55.83 44.31
C ILE A 769 -1.24 -56.50 45.68
N ASP A 770 -0.68 -55.87 46.72
CA ASP A 770 -0.99 -56.13 48.13
C ASP A 770 -1.68 -54.89 48.74
N ASP A 771 -2.62 -55.12 49.68
CA ASP A 771 -3.48 -54.13 50.36
C ASP A 771 -2.76 -53.22 51.38
#